data_AF-A0A7X7E1L8-F1
#
_entry.id   AF-A0A7X7E1L8-F1
#
_cell.length_a   1.000
_cell.length_b   1.000
_cell.length_c   1.000
_cell.angle_alpha   90.00
_cell.angle_beta   90.00
_cell.angle_gamma   90.00
#
_symmetry.space_group_name_H-M   'P 1'
#
loop_
_entity.id
_entity.type
_entity.pdbx_description
1 polymer ?
#
loop_
_entity_poly.entity_id
_entity_poly.type
_entity_poly.pdbx_seq_one_letter_code
_entity_poly.pdbx_strand_id
1 'polypeptide(L)'
;MKNLNGLIAAVILIFSSSVPAINYQGIVVRNKLSSPIPNVLVSYGNTEFRTLTDSSGKFSLDIPETSVRKHISSSKKEMRFFWNSHLQTFNFKLSPLARKVTLFSLNGKTIFCSPVSDKNSVIKIPKISSGIYILNVAGDNGPLFSGKISTFQANRTITFTTAVLSKTAATEKSVKLSFRHDEYYPLELQIFDASLPVTASLKSDPRAFIFDQSKVHSYNFTITKEDSLHMEKYARSENYIPAKFQFDDSIFGTVGFRYKGSSYSLPNCFSTSGERYDKPVCKKISFKVKFNEYDSTARFYKMKALNLHSMSADPTKMHDLFGYQMFRDFGIYAPRTSYARIYINGVFQGVFMAVEKIDGRFTDSRWPENGDGNLYKEQWPSRTNPNFYLEALETNNGVFDDPDVSKMVNLAKTVAKSTESDFVSNVSPFIDLNYFLHYIAVDRAIHNSDGIFTWYKDMNSNWMGNHNFYIYQEDGTEGKIWLIPWDLDYTFPLEDPVIDGAGIPNWNEPAQDCNPTAVYVGSSYVIPPNCDKLTSLLAATLWDKFVSIGDSLLSSLFISDKLLKRADTYSALLDTIIKNDPYVDHAAWKRAVNGFKKDLPLLRDKFYKYIHKIKPEYDTTGFSTPFDGNGFLQTNKVNNFEFTPDTSNHFYATFGTEGSIISVLHNTRDPIWSTADIKVNFIWNQIKDQKVYSEWAGATLEFKETADLRNLKSIQVNLSSDSQRYLYAFIASQVYTRNNADAQYGWRFYVTKEQKIYSLDMSIIDYPDFADPKNPDLLDSALVKADGIGFITYPHYDDGGEMISVPDTGFLKVDNIKFVF
;
A
#
# COMPACT_ATOMS: atom_id res chain seq x y z
N MET A 1 -27.28 37.18 -52.28
CA MET A 1 -28.33 36.57 -51.43
C MET A 1 -27.75 35.35 -50.75
N LYS A 2 -27.55 35.46 -49.42
CA LYS A 2 -27.63 34.44 -48.35
C LYS A 2 -26.72 33.20 -48.43
N ASN A 3 -25.99 32.75 -47.40
CA ASN A 3 -25.72 33.22 -46.04
C ASN A 3 -24.42 32.53 -45.61
N LEU A 4 -23.39 33.30 -45.29
CA LEU A 4 -22.14 32.84 -44.68
C LEU A 4 -22.24 33.17 -43.18
N ASN A 5 -22.60 32.19 -42.34
CA ASN A 5 -22.55 32.36 -40.89
C ASN A 5 -21.18 31.90 -40.39
N GLY A 6 -20.37 32.86 -39.94
CA GLY A 6 -19.08 32.62 -39.32
C GLY A 6 -19.22 31.93 -37.97
N LEU A 7 -18.45 30.86 -37.78
CA LEU A 7 -18.09 30.37 -36.46
C LEU A 7 -16.85 31.16 -36.03
N ILE A 8 -17.03 32.12 -35.12
CA ILE A 8 -15.92 32.73 -34.39
C ILE A 8 -15.38 31.65 -33.45
N ALA A 9 -14.20 31.14 -33.75
CA ALA A 9 -13.43 30.35 -32.80
C ALA A 9 -13.04 31.25 -31.62
N ALA A 10 -13.75 31.11 -30.50
CA ALA A 10 -13.30 31.64 -29.23
C ALA A 10 -12.08 30.82 -28.81
N VAL A 11 -10.88 31.31 -29.13
CA VAL A 11 -9.65 30.88 -28.50
C VAL A 11 -9.76 31.30 -27.03
N ILE A 12 -10.20 30.37 -26.18
CA ILE A 12 -10.05 30.50 -24.74
C ILE A 12 -8.56 30.34 -24.47
N LEU A 13 -7.84 31.46 -24.50
CA LEU A 13 -6.57 31.61 -23.82
C LEU A 13 -6.86 31.36 -22.33
N ILE A 14 -6.64 30.13 -21.89
CA ILE A 14 -6.54 29.82 -20.46
C ILE A 14 -5.27 30.54 -19.99
N PHE A 15 -5.42 31.78 -19.55
CA PHE A 15 -4.43 32.40 -18.68
C PHE A 15 -4.44 31.56 -17.40
N SER A 16 -3.45 30.67 -17.26
CA SER A 16 -3.10 30.11 -15.97
C SER A 16 -2.59 31.28 -15.11
N SER A 17 -3.50 31.93 -14.39
CA SER A 17 -3.09 32.83 -13.32
C SER A 17 -2.34 31.97 -12.31
N SER A 18 -1.02 32.14 -12.25
CA SER A 18 -0.20 31.55 -11.19
C SER A 18 -0.71 32.14 -9.87
N VAL A 19 -1.50 31.37 -9.14
CA VAL A 19 -1.88 31.70 -7.77
C VAL A 19 -0.57 31.79 -6.98
N PRO A 20 -0.30 32.89 -6.25
CA PRO A 20 0.93 32.99 -5.48
C PRO A 20 0.99 31.86 -4.44
N ALA A 21 2.12 31.18 -4.35
CA ALA A 21 2.40 30.24 -3.28
C ALA A 21 2.93 30.98 -2.04
N ILE A 22 2.55 30.51 -0.86
CA ILE A 22 3.16 30.92 0.40
C ILE A 22 4.32 29.96 0.67
N ASN A 23 5.51 30.53 0.79
CA ASN A 23 6.73 29.79 1.02
C ASN A 23 7.02 29.70 2.53
N TYR A 24 7.16 28.48 3.05
CA TYR A 24 7.58 28.20 4.43
C TYR A 24 9.01 27.68 4.42
N GLN A 25 9.89 28.32 5.17
CA GLN A 25 11.29 27.91 5.28
C GLN A 25 11.68 27.67 6.73
N GLY A 26 12.68 26.82 6.92
CA GLY A 26 13.15 26.55 8.26
C GLY A 26 14.34 25.60 8.30
N ILE A 27 14.68 25.22 9.51
CA ILE A 27 15.72 24.23 9.81
C ILE A 27 15.20 23.20 10.82
N VAL A 28 15.59 21.95 10.61
CA VAL A 28 15.31 20.84 11.51
C VAL A 28 16.61 20.38 12.17
N VAL A 29 16.60 20.31 13.50
CA VAL A 29 17.77 20.00 14.33
C VAL A 29 17.49 18.91 15.37
N ARG A 30 18.54 18.25 15.84
CA ARG A 30 18.48 17.19 16.88
C ARG A 30 18.49 17.80 18.28
N ASN A 31 17.39 17.61 19.03
CA ASN A 31 17.21 18.18 20.38
C ASN A 31 17.49 19.70 20.38
N LYS A 32 17.50 20.39 21.52
CA LYS A 32 17.87 21.84 21.57
C LYS A 32 19.34 22.12 21.13
N LEU A 33 20.04 21.14 20.56
CA LEU A 33 21.38 21.25 20.01
C LEU A 33 21.29 21.63 18.52
N SER A 34 22.20 22.47 18.04
CA SER A 34 22.17 23.01 16.67
C SER A 34 22.63 22.03 15.58
N SER A 35 22.56 20.71 15.80
CA SER A 35 23.00 19.72 14.81
C SER A 35 21.89 19.44 13.79
N PRO A 36 22.11 19.70 12.49
CA PRO A 36 21.07 19.56 11.47
C PRO A 36 20.68 18.09 11.23
N ILE A 37 19.42 17.85 10.85
CA ILE A 37 18.90 16.53 10.47
C ILE A 37 18.52 16.53 8.98
N PRO A 38 19.20 15.77 8.11
CA PRO A 38 18.84 15.64 6.71
C PRO A 38 17.64 14.71 6.50
N ASN A 39 17.02 14.77 5.32
CA ASN A 39 15.97 13.85 4.86
C ASN A 39 14.73 13.78 5.78
N VAL A 40 14.45 14.82 6.56
CA VAL A 40 13.19 14.94 7.29
C VAL A 40 12.09 15.28 6.30
N LEU A 41 11.04 14.46 6.27
CA LEU A 41 9.83 14.76 5.52
C LEU A 41 9.07 15.88 6.22
N VAL A 42 9.03 17.04 5.57
CA VAL A 42 8.26 18.21 6.01
C VAL A 42 7.04 18.35 5.11
N SER A 43 5.84 18.30 5.67
CA SER A 43 4.60 18.36 4.90
C SER A 43 3.56 19.29 5.51
N TYR A 44 2.69 19.84 4.67
CA TYR A 44 1.47 20.52 5.12
C TYR A 44 0.40 19.47 5.44
N GLY A 45 0.21 19.17 6.73
CA GLY A 45 -0.61 18.04 7.17
C GLY A 45 -0.21 16.75 6.44
N ASN A 46 -1.19 16.03 5.89
CA ASN A 46 -0.98 14.85 5.05
C ASN A 46 -1.20 15.12 3.55
N THR A 47 -1.11 16.37 3.10
CA THR A 47 -1.30 16.75 1.68
C THR A 47 -0.09 16.42 0.80
N GLU A 48 -0.25 16.56 -0.51
CA GLU A 48 0.82 16.44 -1.52
C GLU A 48 1.92 17.50 -1.38
N PHE A 49 1.67 18.60 -0.67
CA PHE A 49 2.67 19.65 -0.45
C PHE A 49 3.65 19.20 0.62
N ARG A 50 4.81 18.72 0.15
CA ARG A 50 5.88 18.17 0.97
C ARG A 50 7.26 18.43 0.38
N THR A 51 8.26 18.41 1.24
CA THR A 51 9.68 18.55 0.89
C THR A 51 10.53 17.72 1.85
N LEU A 52 11.81 17.55 1.50
CA LEU A 52 12.80 16.94 2.38
C LEU A 52 13.81 17.99 2.84
N THR A 53 14.29 17.87 4.07
CA THR A 53 15.44 18.68 4.50
C THR A 53 16.71 18.28 3.75
N ASP A 54 17.54 19.27 3.42
CA ASP A 54 18.86 19.07 2.82
C ASP A 54 19.90 18.56 3.84
N SER A 55 21.16 18.39 3.41
CA SER A 55 22.27 17.98 4.28
C SER A 55 22.56 18.95 5.43
N SER A 56 22.10 20.19 5.34
CA SER A 56 22.19 21.22 6.39
C SER A 56 20.91 21.33 7.24
N GLY A 57 19.97 20.39 7.07
CA GLY A 57 18.71 20.33 7.80
C GLY A 57 17.70 21.39 7.38
N LYS A 58 17.98 22.15 6.31
CA LYS A 58 17.10 23.24 5.85
C LYS A 58 16.01 22.70 4.94
N PHE A 59 14.84 23.33 4.98
CA PHE A 59 13.75 23.06 4.06
C PHE A 59 13.15 24.35 3.51
N SER A 60 12.53 24.22 2.33
CA SER A 60 11.67 25.23 1.71
C SER A 60 10.45 24.50 1.15
N LEU A 61 9.27 24.94 1.56
CA LEU A 61 7.99 24.32 1.22
C LEU A 61 7.03 25.37 0.68
N ASP A 62 6.66 25.24 -0.58
CA ASP A 62 5.68 26.09 -1.23
C ASP A 62 4.27 25.50 -1.12
N ILE A 63 3.35 26.28 -0.58
CA ILE A 63 1.95 25.91 -0.42
C ILE A 63 1.08 26.92 -1.18
N PRO A 64 0.25 26.51 -2.15
CA PRO A 64 -0.64 27.44 -2.85
C PRO A 64 -1.53 28.23 -1.89
N GLU A 65 -1.71 29.54 -2.13
CA GLU A 65 -2.52 30.38 -1.23
C GLU A 65 -3.98 29.89 -1.08
N THR A 66 -4.54 29.27 -2.12
CA THR A 66 -5.87 28.64 -2.08
C THR A 66 -5.95 27.46 -1.11
N SER A 67 -4.87 26.68 -0.97
CA SER A 67 -4.76 25.60 0.01
C SER A 67 -4.77 26.15 1.45
N VAL A 68 -4.31 27.39 1.63
CA VAL A 68 -4.35 28.11 2.91
C VAL A 68 -5.72 28.80 3.12
N ARG A 69 -6.43 29.16 2.04
CA ARG A 69 -7.70 29.90 2.08
C ARG A 69 -8.92 29.13 1.57
N LYS A 70 -9.52 28.21 2.37
CA LYS A 70 -10.96 27.90 2.21
C LYS A 70 -11.83 29.11 2.62
N HIS A 71 -12.73 29.55 1.72
CA HIS A 71 -13.47 30.83 1.68
C HIS A 71 -14.33 31.19 2.92
N ILE A 72 -14.42 32.51 3.23
CA ILE A 72 -15.45 33.14 4.06
C ILE A 72 -15.82 34.51 3.43
N SER A 73 -17.11 34.85 3.35
CA SER A 73 -17.56 36.24 3.07
C SER A 73 -17.84 36.97 4.40
N SER A 74 -17.47 38.25 4.52
CA SER A 74 -17.61 38.99 5.79
C SER A 74 -18.21 40.39 5.60
N SER A 75 -19.09 40.80 6.53
CA SER A 75 -19.48 42.21 6.75
C SER A 75 -18.93 42.70 8.10
N LYS A 76 -18.49 43.95 8.20
CA LYS A 76 -17.89 44.55 9.41
C LYS A 76 -18.94 45.25 10.26
N LYS A 77 -18.94 45.05 11.59
CA LYS A 77 -19.70 45.88 12.56
C LYS A 77 -18.76 46.50 13.61
N GLU A 78 -19.04 47.75 13.97
CA GLU A 78 -18.32 48.47 15.01
C GLU A 78 -18.87 48.09 16.40
N MET A 79 -17.97 47.82 17.35
CA MET A 79 -18.27 47.50 18.76
C MET A 79 -17.63 48.52 19.68
N ARG A 80 -18.28 48.77 20.83
CA ARG A 80 -17.83 49.79 21.77
C ARG A 80 -18.16 49.40 23.22
N PHE A 81 -17.18 49.49 24.11
CA PHE A 81 -17.41 49.38 25.56
C PHE A 81 -16.61 50.44 26.32
N PHE A 82 -17.03 50.74 27.55
CA PHE A 82 -16.46 51.81 28.35
C PHE A 82 -15.71 51.25 29.56
N TRP A 83 -14.47 51.69 29.76
CA TRP A 83 -13.63 51.40 30.93
C TRP A 83 -13.60 52.61 31.86
N ASN A 84 -13.95 52.43 33.13
CA ASN A 84 -13.83 53.45 34.17
C ASN A 84 -12.79 53.00 35.22
N SER A 85 -11.61 53.63 35.18
CA SER A 85 -10.49 53.29 36.07
C SER A 85 -10.69 53.73 37.52
N HIS A 86 -11.49 54.77 37.76
CA HIS A 86 -11.79 55.24 39.13
C HIS A 86 -12.80 54.35 39.84
N LEU A 87 -13.86 53.95 39.14
CA LEU A 87 -14.91 53.06 39.65
C LEU A 87 -14.57 51.57 39.50
N GLN A 88 -13.49 51.25 38.77
CA GLN A 88 -13.06 49.90 38.44
C GLN A 88 -14.20 49.11 37.76
N THR A 89 -14.79 49.69 36.71
CA THR A 89 -15.91 49.08 35.98
C THR A 89 -15.72 49.05 34.47
N PHE A 90 -16.21 47.99 33.84
CA PHE A 90 -16.41 47.90 32.39
C PHE A 90 -17.91 47.92 32.07
N ASN A 91 -18.32 48.71 31.08
CA ASN A 91 -19.70 48.79 30.63
C ASN A 91 -19.81 48.36 29.15
N PHE A 92 -20.43 47.20 28.93
CA PHE A 92 -20.62 46.52 27.66
C PHE A 92 -22.02 46.72 27.06
N LYS A 93 -22.83 47.69 27.53
CA LYS A 93 -24.17 47.93 26.98
C LYS A 93 -24.21 48.17 25.46
N LEU A 94 -23.14 48.72 24.90
CA LEU A 94 -22.98 48.97 23.45
C LEU A 94 -22.18 47.86 22.74
N SER A 95 -22.04 46.69 23.38
CA SER A 95 -21.31 45.52 22.91
C SER A 95 -22.12 44.23 23.14
N PRO A 96 -23.27 44.05 22.47
CA PRO A 96 -24.21 42.94 22.73
C PRO A 96 -23.64 41.53 22.42
N LEU A 97 -22.51 41.46 21.70
CA LEU A 97 -21.82 40.21 21.40
C LEU A 97 -20.83 39.78 22.50
N ALA A 98 -20.53 40.64 23.48
CA ALA A 98 -19.64 40.29 24.58
C ALA A 98 -20.31 39.28 25.52
N ARG A 99 -19.58 38.23 25.86
CA ARG A 99 -20.04 37.12 26.73
C ARG A 99 -19.11 36.86 27.90
N LYS A 100 -17.85 37.25 27.80
CA LYS A 100 -16.85 37.10 28.86
C LYS A 100 -15.83 38.21 28.78
N VAL A 101 -15.43 38.73 29.93
CA VAL A 101 -14.31 39.66 30.07
C VAL A 101 -13.27 39.06 30.99
N THR A 102 -12.01 39.09 30.59
CA THR A 102 -10.86 38.58 31.35
C THR A 102 -9.76 39.63 31.37
N LEU A 103 -9.16 39.87 32.54
CA LEU A 103 -8.04 40.77 32.73
C LEU A 103 -6.81 39.96 33.14
N PHE A 104 -5.68 40.19 32.48
CA PHE A 104 -4.41 39.55 32.76
C PHE A 104 -3.34 40.59 33.13
N SER A 105 -2.37 40.15 33.92
CA SER A 105 -1.09 40.85 34.08
C SER A 105 -0.20 40.64 32.84
N LEU A 106 0.85 41.45 32.69
CA LEU A 106 1.74 41.41 31.52
C LEU A 106 2.53 40.10 31.36
N ASN A 107 2.67 39.30 32.41
CA ASN A 107 3.31 37.97 32.35
C ASN A 107 2.31 36.83 32.06
N GLY A 108 1.06 37.16 31.71
CA GLY A 108 0.03 36.19 31.32
C GLY A 108 -0.81 35.62 32.46
N LYS A 109 -0.57 36.01 33.73
CA LYS A 109 -1.40 35.54 34.86
C LYS A 109 -2.76 36.24 34.87
N THR A 110 -3.85 35.47 34.94
CA THR A 110 -5.23 35.96 35.08
C THR A 110 -5.44 36.68 36.41
N ILE A 111 -5.95 37.91 36.36
CA ILE A 111 -6.27 38.75 37.51
C ILE A 111 -7.77 38.73 37.81
N PHE A 112 -8.59 38.77 36.76
CA PHE A 112 -10.04 38.84 36.88
C PHE A 112 -10.72 38.18 35.67
N CYS A 113 -11.86 37.54 35.89
CA CYS A 113 -12.66 36.91 34.84
C CYS A 113 -14.14 36.95 35.23
N SER A 114 -15.02 37.42 34.34
CA SER A 114 -16.46 37.46 34.58
C SER A 114 -17.25 37.25 33.29
N PRO A 115 -18.42 36.56 33.34
CA PRO A 115 -19.37 36.56 32.23
C PRO A 115 -19.98 37.95 32.01
N VAL A 116 -20.43 38.21 30.79
CA VAL A 116 -21.14 39.42 30.35
C VAL A 116 -22.47 38.98 29.72
N SER A 117 -23.57 39.62 30.13
CA SER A 117 -24.89 39.36 29.57
C SER A 117 -25.72 40.64 29.54
N ASP A 118 -26.87 40.65 28.86
CA ASP A 118 -27.73 41.84 28.78
C ASP A 118 -28.23 42.28 30.17
N LYS A 119 -28.44 41.31 31.07
CA LYS A 119 -28.80 41.55 32.48
C LYS A 119 -27.60 41.97 33.36
N ASN A 120 -26.38 41.70 32.92
CA ASN A 120 -25.14 42.00 33.64
C ASN A 120 -24.08 42.61 32.70
N SER A 121 -24.41 43.78 32.13
CA SER A 121 -23.59 44.46 31.13
C SER A 121 -22.59 45.46 31.74
N VAL A 122 -22.68 45.74 33.04
CA VAL A 122 -21.72 46.57 33.79
C VAL A 122 -20.97 45.69 34.78
N ILE A 123 -19.71 45.40 34.48
CA ILE A 123 -18.86 44.50 35.25
C ILE A 123 -17.95 45.30 36.17
N LYS A 124 -18.06 45.09 37.48
CA LYS A 124 -17.13 45.65 38.47
C LYS A 124 -15.94 44.71 38.64
N ILE A 125 -14.72 45.27 38.65
CA ILE A 125 -13.49 44.50 38.82
C ILE A 125 -12.87 44.73 40.22
N PRO A 126 -12.06 43.79 40.73
CA PRO A 126 -11.33 43.95 41.98
C PRO A 126 -10.42 45.17 41.93
N LYS A 127 -10.10 45.73 43.10
CA LYS A 127 -9.11 46.81 43.19
C LYS A 127 -7.74 46.28 42.74
N ILE A 128 -7.24 46.79 41.62
CA ILE A 128 -5.93 46.43 41.04
C ILE A 128 -4.91 47.55 41.27
N SER A 129 -3.62 47.20 41.36
CA SER A 129 -2.53 48.16 41.47
C SER A 129 -2.41 49.03 40.22
N SER A 130 -1.81 50.21 40.36
CA SER A 130 -1.56 51.07 39.21
C SER A 130 -0.58 50.41 38.22
N GLY A 131 -0.97 50.24 36.96
CA GLY A 131 -0.18 49.53 35.96
C GLY A 131 -0.89 49.36 34.60
N ILE A 132 -0.22 48.62 33.72
CA ILE A 132 -0.75 48.19 32.42
C ILE A 132 -1.16 46.72 32.50
N TYR A 133 -2.34 46.41 31.96
CA TYR A 133 -2.95 45.09 31.97
C TYR A 133 -3.43 44.70 30.58
N ILE A 134 -3.58 43.41 30.33
CA ILE A 134 -4.15 42.89 29.09
C ILE A 134 -5.63 42.59 29.34
N LEU A 135 -6.51 43.27 28.61
CA LEU A 135 -7.93 43.04 28.65
C LEU A 135 -8.35 42.20 27.45
N ASN A 136 -8.96 41.04 27.73
CA ASN A 136 -9.60 40.21 26.73
C ASN A 136 -11.11 40.24 26.91
N VAL A 137 -11.83 40.46 25.81
CA VAL A 137 -13.28 40.33 25.72
C VAL A 137 -13.57 39.23 24.71
N ALA A 138 -14.37 38.25 25.09
CA ALA A 138 -14.77 37.13 24.24
C ALA A 138 -16.29 37.09 24.07
N GLY A 139 -16.73 36.62 22.91
CA GLY A 139 -18.13 36.33 22.59
C GLY A 139 -18.38 34.82 22.59
N ASP A 140 -19.53 34.41 22.08
CA ASP A 140 -19.93 32.99 22.00
C ASP A 140 -18.97 32.15 21.12
N ASN A 141 -18.24 32.80 20.19
CA ASN A 141 -17.40 32.16 19.17
C ASN A 141 -15.90 32.50 19.30
N GLY A 142 -15.42 32.92 20.47
CA GLY A 142 -14.01 33.21 20.73
C GLY A 142 -13.68 34.68 21.05
N PRO A 143 -12.40 35.10 21.00
CA PRO A 143 -11.97 36.44 21.39
C PRO A 143 -12.48 37.51 20.40
N LEU A 144 -13.14 38.54 20.92
CA LEU A 144 -13.62 39.71 20.16
C LEU A 144 -12.63 40.88 20.22
N PHE A 145 -11.91 41.00 21.34
CA PHE A 145 -10.95 42.07 21.58
C PHE A 145 -9.87 41.57 22.53
N SER A 146 -8.62 41.86 22.21
CA SER A 146 -7.49 41.79 23.14
C SER A 146 -6.70 43.09 23.04
N GLY A 147 -6.48 43.76 24.17
CA GLY A 147 -5.77 45.03 24.14
C GLY A 147 -5.25 45.44 25.51
N LYS A 148 -4.22 46.29 25.49
CA LYS A 148 -3.66 46.84 26.73
C LYS A 148 -4.59 47.93 27.28
N ILE A 149 -4.91 47.83 28.56
CA ILE A 149 -5.53 48.91 29.32
C ILE A 149 -4.56 49.41 30.38
N SER A 150 -4.64 50.71 30.65
CA SER A 150 -3.80 51.37 31.64
C SER A 150 -4.70 51.97 32.71
N THR A 151 -4.35 51.74 33.97
CA THR A 151 -5.01 52.43 35.10
C THR A 151 -4.53 53.87 35.23
N PHE A 152 -3.45 54.27 34.55
CA PHE A 152 -2.94 55.65 34.54
C PHE A 152 -3.81 56.58 33.68
N GLN A 153 -4.64 56.02 32.79
CA GLN A 153 -5.59 56.77 31.98
C GLN A 153 -6.96 56.80 32.66
N ALA A 154 -7.49 58.00 32.88
CA ALA A 154 -8.87 58.17 33.32
C ALA A 154 -9.83 57.78 32.19
N ASN A 155 -10.86 57.01 32.52
CA ASN A 155 -12.09 56.74 31.76
C ASN A 155 -11.96 56.72 30.22
N ARG A 156 -11.95 55.52 29.63
CA ARG A 156 -11.76 55.36 28.18
C ARG A 156 -12.91 54.58 27.54
N THR A 157 -13.42 55.13 26.44
CA THR A 157 -14.23 54.37 25.49
C THR A 157 -13.29 53.58 24.56
N ILE A 158 -13.47 52.27 24.51
CA ILE A 158 -12.74 51.38 23.62
C ILE A 158 -13.68 51.00 22.48
N THR A 159 -13.35 51.48 21.29
CA THR A 159 -14.05 51.16 20.04
C THR A 159 -13.17 50.24 19.21
N PHE A 160 -13.74 49.16 18.69
CA PHE A 160 -13.07 48.25 17.78
C PHE A 160 -14.06 47.71 16.77
N THR A 161 -13.61 47.44 15.56
CA THR A 161 -14.46 46.85 14.52
C THR A 161 -14.28 45.34 14.55
N THR A 162 -15.37 44.59 14.72
CA THR A 162 -15.38 43.13 14.55
C THR A 162 -16.09 42.78 13.26
N ALA A 163 -15.58 41.82 12.49
CA ALA A 163 -16.41 41.20 11.46
C ALA A 163 -17.57 40.47 12.16
N VAL A 164 -18.81 40.71 11.73
CA VAL A 164 -19.93 39.85 12.15
C VAL A 164 -20.09 38.78 11.10
N LEU A 165 -19.58 37.62 11.45
CA LEU A 165 -19.69 36.39 10.70
C LEU A 165 -21.10 35.83 10.91
N SER A 166 -21.95 35.89 9.89
CA SER A 166 -23.10 34.97 9.84
C SER A 166 -22.53 33.56 9.62
N LYS A 167 -22.51 32.73 10.67
CA LYS A 167 -22.03 31.34 10.68
C LYS A 167 -20.84 31.08 9.74
N THR A 168 -19.63 31.36 10.21
CA THR A 168 -18.47 30.44 10.20
C THR A 168 -17.26 31.20 10.77
N ALA A 169 -16.56 30.57 11.71
CA ALA A 169 -15.44 31.14 12.46
C ALA A 169 -14.28 31.57 11.55
N ALA A 170 -13.71 32.75 11.81
CA ALA A 170 -12.42 33.15 11.27
C ALA A 170 -11.44 33.32 12.43
N THR A 171 -10.70 32.26 12.75
CA THR A 171 -9.42 32.32 13.44
C THR A 171 -8.35 32.76 12.43
N GLU A 172 -7.35 33.54 12.87
CA GLU A 172 -6.13 33.76 12.08
C GLU A 172 -5.58 32.40 11.66
N LYS A 173 -5.47 32.17 10.34
CA LYS A 173 -5.24 30.82 9.79
C LYS A 173 -3.79 30.40 10.00
N SER A 174 -3.57 29.65 11.05
CA SER A 174 -2.33 28.93 11.25
C SER A 174 -2.26 27.67 10.38
N VAL A 175 -1.07 27.33 9.88
CA VAL A 175 -0.78 26.12 9.10
C VAL A 175 -0.15 25.06 10.01
N LYS A 176 -0.57 23.80 9.88
CA LYS A 176 0.01 22.68 10.62
C LYS A 176 1.08 22.00 9.75
N LEU A 177 2.35 22.11 10.14
CA LEU A 177 3.45 21.42 9.48
C LEU A 177 3.78 20.14 10.25
N SER A 178 3.93 19.04 9.52
CA SER A 178 4.33 17.74 10.06
C SER A 178 5.79 17.46 9.70
N PHE A 179 6.55 16.92 10.65
CA PHE A 179 7.96 16.56 10.50
C PHE A 179 8.10 15.07 10.83
N ARG A 180 8.47 14.25 9.84
CA ARG A 180 8.58 12.79 9.98
C ARG A 180 9.97 12.30 9.55
N HIS A 181 10.51 11.34 10.28
CA HIS A 181 11.82 10.72 10.00
C HIS A 181 11.92 9.37 10.72
N ASP A 182 12.60 8.38 10.13
CA ASP A 182 12.68 7.01 10.68
C ASP A 182 13.46 6.92 12.01
N GLU A 183 14.41 7.84 12.21
CA GLU A 183 15.25 7.95 13.41
C GLU A 183 14.70 8.79 14.57
N TYR A 184 13.63 9.57 14.35
CA TYR A 184 13.15 10.54 15.33
C TYR A 184 11.64 10.40 15.56
N TYR A 185 11.18 10.81 16.73
CA TYR A 185 9.75 10.96 16.98
C TYR A 185 9.18 12.03 16.03
N PRO A 186 7.97 11.81 15.47
CA PRO A 186 7.32 12.82 14.65
C PRO A 186 6.99 14.05 15.49
N LEU A 187 6.94 15.19 14.82
CA LEU A 187 6.58 16.47 15.43
C LEU A 187 5.56 17.16 14.53
N GLU A 188 4.55 17.76 15.13
CA GLU A 188 3.60 18.63 14.43
C GLU A 188 3.68 20.02 15.03
N LEU A 189 3.80 21.05 14.18
CA LEU A 189 3.92 22.44 14.60
C LEU A 189 2.84 23.30 13.95
N GLN A 190 2.20 24.13 14.76
CA GLN A 190 1.26 25.14 14.31
C GLN A 190 2.02 26.44 14.00
N ILE A 191 2.05 26.83 12.73
CA ILE A 191 2.76 28.01 12.23
C ILE A 191 1.75 29.13 11.94
N PHE A 192 2.01 30.33 12.48
CA PHE A 192 1.10 31.48 12.38
C PHE A 192 1.57 32.54 11.38
N ASP A 193 2.87 32.57 11.06
CA ASP A 193 3.47 33.54 10.16
C ASP A 193 4.54 32.84 9.30
N ALA A 194 4.29 32.76 7.99
CA ALA A 194 5.19 32.13 7.03
C ALA A 194 6.47 32.95 6.76
N SER A 195 6.49 34.24 7.13
CA SER A 195 7.66 35.11 6.96
C SER A 195 8.77 34.83 7.99
N LEU A 196 8.43 34.14 9.08
CA LEU A 196 9.38 33.78 10.11
C LEU A 196 9.96 32.37 9.85
N PRO A 197 11.28 32.19 9.97
CA PRO A 197 11.90 30.89 9.79
C PRO A 197 11.45 29.92 10.89
N VAL A 198 11.03 28.73 10.48
CA VAL A 198 10.61 27.65 11.39
C VAL A 198 11.85 26.94 11.93
N THR A 199 11.93 26.73 13.25
CA THR A 199 12.94 25.86 13.86
C THR A 199 12.24 24.67 14.50
N ALA A 200 12.44 23.47 13.93
CA ALA A 200 11.90 22.23 14.48
C ALA A 200 13.03 21.44 15.17
N SER A 201 12.79 21.03 16.42
CA SER A 201 13.73 20.21 17.19
C SER A 201 13.16 18.81 17.36
N LEU A 202 13.72 17.82 16.66
CA LEU A 202 13.27 16.44 16.75
C LEU A 202 14.01 15.68 17.86
N LYS A 203 13.28 14.80 18.56
CA LYS A 203 13.82 13.92 19.60
C LYS A 203 14.11 12.56 19.00
N SER A 204 15.31 12.02 19.22
CA SER A 204 15.70 10.71 18.72
C SER A 204 14.80 9.59 19.29
N ASP A 205 14.41 8.64 18.45
CA ASP A 205 13.71 7.42 18.86
C ASP A 205 14.71 6.27 19.00
N PRO A 206 14.95 5.74 20.21
CA PRO A 206 15.96 4.69 20.43
C PRO A 206 15.73 3.41 19.63
N ARG A 207 14.48 3.12 19.23
CA ARG A 207 14.14 1.97 18.37
C ARG A 207 14.85 2.02 17.03
N ALA A 208 15.13 3.21 16.50
CA ALA A 208 15.74 3.38 15.19
C ALA A 208 17.10 2.70 15.06
N PHE A 209 17.83 2.54 16.17
CA PHE A 209 19.12 1.87 16.19
C PHE A 209 19.07 0.47 15.59
N ILE A 210 18.02 -0.31 15.89
CA ILE A 210 17.90 -1.69 15.41
C ILE A 210 17.34 -1.78 13.99
N PHE A 211 16.75 -0.69 13.49
CA PHE A 211 16.13 -0.60 12.17
C PHE A 211 16.98 0.21 11.19
N ASP A 212 18.27 0.38 11.48
CA ASP A 212 19.24 0.94 10.55
C ASP A 212 19.40 -0.01 9.35
N GLN A 213 18.77 0.35 8.23
CA GLN A 213 18.76 -0.46 7.00
C GLN A 213 20.14 -0.61 6.35
N SER A 214 21.16 0.15 6.80
CA SER A 214 22.55 -0.03 6.34
C SER A 214 23.29 -1.13 7.09
N LYS A 215 22.69 -1.66 8.17
CA LYS A 215 23.29 -2.66 9.04
C LYS A 215 22.49 -3.95 9.03
N VAL A 216 23.19 -5.03 9.32
CA VAL A 216 22.59 -6.35 9.56
C VAL A 216 23.03 -6.78 10.94
N HIS A 217 22.11 -6.72 11.90
CA HIS A 217 22.36 -7.11 13.28
C HIS A 217 22.19 -8.62 13.49
N SER A 218 22.81 -9.16 14.54
CA SER A 218 22.69 -10.57 14.91
C SER A 218 21.76 -10.76 16.09
N TYR A 219 20.79 -11.65 15.95
CA TYR A 219 19.82 -12.03 16.98
C TYR A 219 20.07 -13.48 17.34
N ASN A 220 20.60 -13.71 18.53
CA ASN A 220 21.00 -15.01 19.03
C ASN A 220 20.01 -15.48 20.10
N PHE A 221 19.47 -16.67 19.91
CA PHE A 221 18.55 -17.33 20.84
C PHE A 221 19.16 -18.62 21.34
N THR A 222 19.15 -18.83 22.66
CA THR A 222 19.47 -20.12 23.26
C THR A 222 18.22 -20.72 23.89
N ILE A 223 17.83 -21.90 23.43
CA ILE A 223 16.64 -22.64 23.87
C ILE A 223 17.01 -24.06 24.25
N THR A 224 16.27 -24.67 25.16
CA THR A 224 16.48 -26.08 25.50
C THR A 224 15.95 -26.99 24.38
N LYS A 225 16.42 -28.24 24.35
CA LYS A 225 15.89 -29.25 23.41
C LYS A 225 14.40 -29.50 23.66
N GLU A 226 13.97 -29.50 24.92
CA GLU A 226 12.56 -29.69 25.29
C GLU A 226 11.69 -28.55 24.77
N ASP A 227 12.10 -27.31 24.97
CA ASP A 227 11.39 -26.13 24.46
C ASP A 227 11.33 -26.12 22.93
N SER A 228 12.43 -26.48 22.26
CA SER A 228 12.46 -26.60 20.80
C SER A 228 11.45 -27.62 20.29
N LEU A 229 11.39 -28.80 20.90
CA LEU A 229 10.42 -29.84 20.54
C LEU A 229 8.99 -29.43 20.88
N HIS A 230 8.79 -28.71 21.98
CA HIS A 230 7.49 -28.13 22.34
C HIS A 230 7.02 -27.12 21.29
N MET A 231 7.91 -26.23 20.85
CA MET A 231 7.60 -25.22 19.84
C MET A 231 7.24 -25.84 18.47
N GLU A 232 7.90 -26.92 18.06
CA GLU A 232 7.50 -27.69 16.85
C GLU A 232 6.12 -28.34 17.03
N LYS A 233 5.96 -29.13 18.11
CA LYS A 233 4.75 -29.91 18.36
C LYS A 233 3.50 -29.04 18.48
N TYR A 234 3.63 -27.86 19.07
CA TYR A 234 2.54 -26.93 19.33
C TYR A 234 2.67 -25.64 18.51
N ALA A 235 3.33 -25.69 17.34
CA ALA A 235 3.56 -24.52 16.50
C ALA A 235 2.28 -23.72 16.24
N ARG A 236 1.19 -24.42 15.87
CA ARG A 236 -0.15 -23.85 15.59
C ARG A 236 -0.85 -23.24 16.81
N SER A 237 -0.41 -23.52 18.02
CA SER A 237 -0.96 -22.93 19.24
C SER A 237 -0.38 -21.56 19.55
N GLU A 238 0.68 -21.14 18.85
CA GLU A 238 1.31 -19.83 19.02
C GLU A 238 1.78 -19.52 20.46
N ASN A 239 2.10 -20.56 21.24
CA ASN A 239 2.60 -20.41 22.60
C ASN A 239 4.06 -19.95 22.60
N TYR A 240 4.41 -19.04 23.52
CA TYR A 240 5.80 -18.63 23.72
C TYR A 240 6.56 -19.65 24.56
N ILE A 241 7.76 -20.01 24.10
CA ILE A 241 8.76 -20.74 24.89
C ILE A 241 9.82 -19.77 25.45
N PRO A 242 10.51 -20.12 26.55
CA PRO A 242 11.62 -19.31 27.05
C PRO A 242 12.85 -19.44 26.15
N ALA A 243 13.45 -18.29 25.81
CA ALA A 243 14.74 -18.23 25.11
C ALA A 243 15.65 -17.21 25.76
N LYS A 244 16.93 -17.54 25.99
CA LYS A 244 17.94 -16.52 26.32
C LYS A 244 18.25 -15.73 25.06
N PHE A 245 18.13 -14.41 25.14
CA PHE A 245 18.31 -13.51 24.02
C PHE A 245 19.60 -12.69 24.16
N GLN A 246 20.39 -12.72 23.09
CA GLN A 246 21.54 -11.87 22.88
C GLN A 246 21.40 -11.16 21.54
N PHE A 247 21.59 -9.85 21.55
CA PHE A 247 21.55 -8.99 20.38
C PHE A 247 22.95 -8.42 20.14
N ASP A 248 23.53 -8.71 18.98
CA ASP A 248 24.95 -8.59 18.71
C ASP A 248 25.76 -9.17 19.88
N ASP A 249 26.53 -8.35 20.59
CA ASP A 249 27.37 -8.75 21.72
C ASP A 249 26.69 -8.53 23.10
N SER A 250 25.46 -8.01 23.13
CA SER A 250 24.75 -7.64 24.35
C SER A 250 23.70 -8.67 24.77
N ILE A 251 23.76 -9.12 26.01
CA ILE A 251 22.80 -10.08 26.59
C ILE A 251 21.61 -9.32 27.21
N PHE A 252 20.39 -9.69 26.84
CA PHE A 252 19.14 -9.03 27.29
C PHE A 252 18.29 -9.87 28.25
N GLY A 253 18.69 -11.12 28.52
CA GLY A 253 17.97 -12.02 29.44
C GLY A 253 17.01 -12.98 28.73
N THR A 254 15.98 -13.44 29.45
CA THR A 254 15.01 -14.41 28.93
C THR A 254 13.82 -13.70 28.27
N VAL A 255 13.45 -14.13 27.07
CA VAL A 255 12.34 -13.60 26.27
C VAL A 255 11.39 -14.72 25.88
N GLY A 256 10.16 -14.37 25.51
CA GLY A 256 9.26 -15.27 24.81
C GLY A 256 9.68 -15.41 23.35
N PHE A 257 9.79 -16.64 22.87
CA PHE A 257 10.14 -16.97 21.49
C PHE A 257 9.14 -17.98 20.92
N ARG A 258 8.70 -17.78 19.68
CA ARG A 258 7.79 -18.72 18.99
C ARG A 258 7.84 -18.55 17.48
N TYR A 259 7.28 -19.52 16.74
CA TYR A 259 6.91 -19.33 15.35
C TYR A 259 5.84 -18.24 15.18
N LYS A 260 5.95 -17.45 14.12
CA LYS A 260 4.97 -16.44 13.66
C LYS A 260 4.16 -17.01 12.51
N GLY A 261 2.86 -16.82 12.61
CA GLY A 261 1.84 -17.10 11.61
C GLY A 261 0.51 -17.31 12.32
N SER A 262 -0.59 -17.49 11.59
CA SER A 262 -1.92 -17.68 12.17
C SER A 262 -2.72 -18.73 11.40
N SER A 263 -3.79 -18.35 10.71
CA SER A 263 -4.76 -19.22 10.05
C SER A 263 -4.26 -19.86 8.75
N TYR A 264 -3.25 -19.29 8.11
CA TYR A 264 -2.70 -19.82 6.86
C TYR A 264 -1.29 -20.40 7.03
N SER A 265 -0.29 -19.55 7.33
CA SER A 265 1.12 -19.94 7.27
C SER A 265 1.54 -21.08 8.20
N LEU A 266 1.01 -21.17 9.42
CA LEU A 266 1.31 -22.29 10.32
C LEU A 266 0.55 -23.57 9.93
N PRO A 267 -0.77 -23.56 9.66
CA PRO A 267 -1.47 -24.72 9.11
C PRO A 267 -0.91 -25.22 7.77
N ASN A 268 -0.36 -24.33 6.93
CA ASN A 268 0.30 -24.71 5.67
C ASN A 268 1.62 -25.48 5.90
N CYS A 269 2.24 -25.31 7.07
CA CYS A 269 3.53 -25.93 7.40
C CYS A 269 3.47 -27.00 8.49
N PHE A 270 2.39 -27.06 9.26
CA PHE A 270 2.25 -27.98 10.38
C PHE A 270 0.88 -28.66 10.40
N SER A 271 0.89 -29.97 10.61
CA SER A 271 -0.32 -30.73 10.93
C SER A 271 -0.88 -30.34 12.30
N THR A 272 -2.11 -30.77 12.60
CA THR A 272 -2.70 -30.60 13.94
C THR A 272 -1.98 -31.42 15.01
N SER A 273 -1.24 -32.47 14.63
CA SER A 273 -0.42 -33.28 15.53
C SER A 273 1.01 -32.74 15.72
N GLY A 274 1.37 -31.64 15.05
CA GLY A 274 2.67 -31.00 15.17
C GLY A 274 3.75 -31.55 14.24
N GLU A 275 3.37 -32.31 13.21
CA GLU A 275 4.27 -32.74 12.15
C GLU A 275 4.48 -31.60 11.16
N ARG A 276 5.74 -31.29 10.85
CA ARG A 276 6.07 -30.29 9.83
C ARG A 276 6.05 -30.93 8.45
N TYR A 277 5.35 -30.30 7.51
CA TYR A 277 5.35 -30.73 6.11
C TYR A 277 6.67 -30.36 5.41
N ASP A 278 7.16 -31.24 4.55
CA ASP A 278 8.36 -31.01 3.73
C ASP A 278 8.02 -30.18 2.48
N LYS A 279 7.64 -28.91 2.70
CA LYS A 279 7.46 -27.92 1.64
C LYS A 279 8.62 -26.92 1.65
N PRO A 280 9.10 -26.41 0.50
CA PRO A 280 10.17 -25.41 0.44
C PRO A 280 9.93 -24.20 1.36
N VAL A 281 8.71 -23.64 1.34
CA VAL A 281 8.31 -22.49 2.18
C VAL A 281 8.31 -22.79 3.68
N CYS A 282 8.24 -24.07 4.07
CA CYS A 282 8.20 -24.54 5.45
C CYS A 282 9.57 -24.86 6.03
N LYS A 283 10.64 -24.84 5.21
CA LYS A 283 12.02 -25.02 5.68
C LYS A 283 12.50 -23.85 6.55
N LYS A 284 11.92 -22.67 6.36
CA LYS A 284 12.25 -21.45 7.09
C LYS A 284 10.98 -20.70 7.46
N ILE A 285 10.67 -20.65 8.75
CA ILE A 285 9.42 -20.07 9.26
C ILE A 285 9.75 -18.80 10.05
N SER A 286 8.90 -17.79 9.90
CA SER A 286 9.02 -16.53 10.62
C SER A 286 8.93 -16.74 12.13
N PHE A 287 9.56 -15.87 12.92
CA PHE A 287 9.50 -15.90 14.38
C PHE A 287 8.85 -14.65 14.95
N LYS A 288 8.35 -14.76 16.18
CA LYS A 288 7.92 -13.63 17.00
C LYS A 288 8.64 -13.68 18.33
N VAL A 289 9.23 -12.54 18.70
CA VAL A 289 9.94 -12.37 19.97
C VAL A 289 9.13 -11.43 20.86
N LYS A 290 8.86 -11.84 22.09
CA LYS A 290 8.17 -11.01 23.09
C LYS A 290 9.10 -10.81 24.28
N PHE A 291 9.70 -9.61 24.33
CA PHE A 291 10.70 -9.25 25.32
C PHE A 291 10.13 -9.18 26.74
N ASN A 292 8.85 -8.84 26.87
CA ASN A 292 8.19 -8.68 28.15
C ASN A 292 7.35 -9.89 28.59
N GLU A 293 7.60 -11.07 28.02
CA GLU A 293 6.84 -12.30 28.33
C GLU A 293 7.09 -12.77 29.76
N TYR A 294 8.36 -12.83 30.17
CA TYR A 294 8.77 -13.34 31.49
C TYR A 294 9.19 -12.22 32.46
N ASP A 295 9.32 -10.99 31.97
CA ASP A 295 9.50 -9.77 32.75
C ASP A 295 8.63 -8.67 32.14
N SER A 296 7.53 -8.32 32.80
CA SER A 296 6.56 -7.33 32.29
C SER A 296 7.15 -5.93 32.06
N THR A 297 8.28 -5.61 32.72
CA THR A 297 8.98 -4.33 32.63
C THR A 297 10.03 -4.32 31.53
N ALA A 298 10.54 -5.48 31.10
CA ALA A 298 11.59 -5.59 30.09
C ALA A 298 11.18 -4.95 28.75
N ARG A 299 12.13 -4.21 28.15
CA ARG A 299 11.97 -3.57 26.84
C ARG A 299 13.23 -3.73 26.04
N PHE A 300 13.08 -4.04 24.76
CA PHE A 300 14.17 -3.98 23.80
C PHE A 300 14.06 -2.67 23.03
N TYR A 301 14.94 -1.71 23.32
CA TYR A 301 14.90 -0.36 22.74
C TYR A 301 13.50 0.30 22.79
N LYS A 302 12.77 0.15 23.91
CA LYS A 302 11.36 0.58 24.13
C LYS A 302 10.26 -0.30 23.51
N MET A 303 10.59 -1.35 22.78
CA MET A 303 9.59 -2.29 22.23
C MET A 303 9.26 -3.39 23.24
N LYS A 304 8.03 -3.92 23.14
CA LYS A 304 7.58 -5.12 23.86
C LYS A 304 7.79 -6.40 23.04
N ALA A 305 7.73 -6.30 21.72
CA ALA A 305 7.89 -7.42 20.81
C ALA A 305 8.53 -7.00 19.48
N LEU A 306 9.00 -7.99 18.72
CA LEU A 306 9.57 -7.85 17.38
C LEU A 306 9.13 -9.04 16.53
N ASN A 307 8.85 -8.80 15.25
CA ASN A 307 8.63 -9.88 14.28
C ASN A 307 9.92 -10.12 13.49
N LEU A 308 10.23 -11.38 13.22
CA LEU A 308 11.36 -11.80 12.40
C LEU A 308 10.79 -12.56 11.19
N HIS A 309 10.59 -11.87 10.07
CA HIS A 309 10.02 -12.48 8.87
C HIS A 309 11.08 -13.29 8.13
N SER A 310 10.74 -14.54 7.79
CA SER A 310 11.60 -15.44 7.01
C SER A 310 11.75 -15.01 5.55
N MET A 311 10.79 -14.23 5.04
CA MET A 311 10.69 -13.80 3.64
C MET A 311 10.65 -15.00 2.67
N SER A 312 10.12 -16.14 3.12
CA SER A 312 10.15 -17.38 2.32
C SER A 312 9.35 -17.28 1.02
N ALA A 313 8.25 -16.51 1.00
CA ALA A 313 7.41 -16.29 -0.18
C ALA A 313 7.98 -15.26 -1.18
N ASP A 314 8.88 -14.37 -0.74
CA ASP A 314 9.48 -13.35 -1.59
C ASP A 314 10.85 -13.84 -2.12
N PRO A 315 10.99 -14.19 -3.40
CA PRO A 315 12.24 -14.71 -3.95
C PRO A 315 13.38 -13.67 -3.95
N THR A 316 13.06 -12.36 -3.89
CA THR A 316 14.04 -11.27 -3.81
C THR A 316 14.53 -11.02 -2.39
N LYS A 317 13.72 -11.38 -1.39
CA LYS A 317 13.92 -11.08 0.04
C LYS A 317 13.92 -9.57 0.35
N MET A 318 13.31 -8.74 -0.49
CA MET A 318 13.33 -7.26 -0.39
C MET A 318 11.94 -6.62 -0.28
N HIS A 319 10.83 -7.30 -0.59
CA HIS A 319 9.50 -6.71 -0.74
C HIS A 319 9.02 -5.96 0.51
N ASP A 320 9.06 -6.60 1.69
CA ASP A 320 8.68 -5.97 2.97
C ASP A 320 9.45 -4.65 3.20
N LEU A 321 10.78 -4.70 3.05
CA LEU A 321 11.63 -3.54 3.31
C LEU A 321 11.36 -2.43 2.30
N PHE A 322 11.23 -2.78 1.02
CA PHE A 322 10.95 -1.83 -0.06
C PHE A 322 9.56 -1.19 0.09
N GLY A 323 8.53 -2.01 0.28
CA GLY A 323 7.14 -1.58 0.43
C GLY A 323 6.94 -0.68 1.65
N TYR A 324 7.36 -1.12 2.84
CA TYR A 324 7.24 -0.29 4.04
C TYR A 324 8.03 1.01 3.93
N GLN A 325 9.22 1.00 3.32
CA GLN A 325 9.98 2.23 3.09
C GLN A 325 9.20 3.20 2.20
N MET A 326 8.55 2.73 1.13
CA MET A 326 7.77 3.62 0.25
C MET A 326 6.56 4.23 0.95
N PHE A 327 5.88 3.47 1.81
CA PHE A 327 4.83 4.02 2.65
C PHE A 327 5.37 5.14 3.56
N ARG A 328 6.49 4.91 4.27
CA ARG A 328 7.09 5.93 5.17
C ARG A 328 7.60 7.16 4.43
N ASP A 329 8.28 6.97 3.30
CA ASP A 329 8.76 8.05 2.43
C ASP A 329 7.60 8.91 1.93
N PHE A 330 6.43 8.32 1.72
CA PHE A 330 5.22 9.01 1.30
C PHE A 330 4.31 9.45 2.45
N GLY A 331 4.85 9.48 3.67
CA GLY A 331 4.21 10.04 4.85
C GLY A 331 3.20 9.11 5.53
N ILE A 332 3.14 7.84 5.18
CA ILE A 332 2.30 6.85 5.87
C ILE A 332 3.07 6.26 7.03
N TYR A 333 2.45 6.21 8.20
CA TYR A 333 3.03 5.49 9.33
C TYR A 333 2.97 3.99 9.04
N ALA A 334 4.15 3.39 8.90
CA ALA A 334 4.35 1.99 8.62
C ALA A 334 5.46 1.42 9.54
N PRO A 335 5.50 0.10 9.78
CA PRO A 335 6.55 -0.51 10.58
C PRO A 335 7.92 -0.27 9.94
N ARG A 336 8.95 -0.07 10.78
CA ARG A 336 10.34 -0.05 10.33
C ARG A 336 10.86 -1.46 10.11
N THR A 337 11.87 -1.57 9.26
CA THR A 337 12.45 -2.84 8.85
C THR A 337 13.96 -2.77 8.70
N SER A 338 14.65 -3.87 9.01
CA SER A 338 16.08 -4.07 8.75
C SER A 338 16.38 -5.56 8.58
N TYR A 339 17.48 -5.90 7.88
CA TYR A 339 17.91 -7.28 7.79
C TYR A 339 18.52 -7.78 9.12
N ALA A 340 18.30 -9.05 9.41
CA ALA A 340 18.75 -9.71 10.63
C ALA A 340 19.42 -11.06 10.31
N ARG A 341 20.52 -11.36 11.01
CA ARG A 341 21.06 -12.73 11.10
C ARG A 341 20.45 -13.42 12.31
N ILE A 342 19.83 -14.57 12.12
CA ILE A 342 19.24 -15.32 13.23
C ILE A 342 20.13 -16.51 13.57
N TYR A 343 20.40 -16.72 14.85
CA TYR A 343 21.06 -17.90 15.36
C TYR A 343 20.22 -18.55 16.45
N ILE A 344 20.08 -19.87 16.40
CA ILE A 344 19.45 -20.66 17.45
C ILE A 344 20.47 -21.69 17.93
N ASN A 345 20.81 -21.66 19.22
CA ASN A 345 21.82 -22.53 19.83
C ASN A 345 23.17 -22.49 19.08
N GLY A 346 23.58 -21.31 18.62
CA GLY A 346 24.82 -21.09 17.87
C GLY A 346 24.74 -21.48 16.38
N VAL A 347 23.63 -22.04 15.92
CA VAL A 347 23.45 -22.44 14.50
C VAL A 347 22.78 -21.31 13.74
N PHE A 348 23.42 -20.85 12.66
CA PHE A 348 22.87 -19.84 11.76
C PHE A 348 21.62 -20.38 11.04
N GLN A 349 20.51 -19.64 11.19
CA GLN A 349 19.22 -19.97 10.58
C GLN A 349 18.96 -19.19 9.28
N GLY A 350 19.95 -18.45 8.77
CA GLY A 350 19.79 -17.61 7.60
C GLY A 350 19.38 -16.17 7.90
N VAL A 351 19.08 -15.44 6.84
CA VAL A 351 18.70 -14.03 6.83
C VAL A 351 17.20 -13.86 7.06
N PHE A 352 16.81 -12.99 7.99
CA PHE A 352 15.42 -12.63 8.25
C PHE A 352 15.25 -11.11 8.10
N MET A 353 14.01 -10.64 8.04
CA MET A 353 13.66 -9.24 8.20
C MET A 353 13.19 -9.00 9.64
N ALA A 354 13.89 -8.15 10.38
CA ALA A 354 13.34 -7.59 11.61
C ALA A 354 12.27 -6.56 11.24
N VAL A 355 11.01 -6.84 11.59
CA VAL A 355 9.86 -5.97 11.32
C VAL A 355 9.30 -5.46 12.64
N GLU A 356 9.21 -4.14 12.78
CA GLU A 356 8.64 -3.48 13.95
C GLU A 356 7.23 -4.01 14.24
N LYS A 357 6.97 -4.44 15.48
CA LYS A 357 5.62 -4.87 15.86
C LYS A 357 4.72 -3.64 15.95
N ILE A 358 3.63 -3.68 15.17
CA ILE A 358 2.51 -2.75 15.32
C ILE A 358 1.72 -3.17 16.58
N ASP A 359 1.98 -2.47 17.68
CA ASP A 359 1.31 -2.58 18.98
C ASP A 359 1.19 -1.18 19.62
N GLY A 360 0.76 -1.11 20.88
CA GLY A 360 0.69 0.17 21.61
C GLY A 360 2.03 0.95 21.65
N ARG A 361 3.18 0.29 21.59
CA ARG A 361 4.49 0.99 21.55
C ARG A 361 4.79 1.59 20.19
N PHE A 362 4.22 1.03 19.13
CA PHE A 362 4.24 1.65 17.80
C PHE A 362 3.36 2.89 17.78
N THR A 363 2.11 2.81 18.27
CA THR A 363 1.17 3.94 18.28
C THR A 363 1.67 5.07 19.18
N ASP A 364 2.16 4.77 20.38
CA ASP A 364 2.86 5.71 21.29
C ASP A 364 3.98 6.49 20.59
N SER A 365 4.67 5.83 19.65
CA SER A 365 5.81 6.41 18.96
C SER A 365 5.41 7.28 17.77
N ARG A 366 4.23 7.05 17.16
CA ARG A 366 3.78 7.75 15.94
C ARG A 366 2.76 8.85 16.24
N TRP A 367 2.03 8.70 17.35
CA TRP A 367 1.08 9.68 17.89
C TRP A 367 1.44 9.97 19.35
N PRO A 368 2.56 10.66 19.63
CA PRO A 368 3.08 10.81 21.00
C PRO A 368 2.15 11.55 21.98
N GLU A 369 1.17 12.31 21.48
CA GLU A 369 0.16 13.00 22.30
C GLU A 369 -1.10 12.15 22.52
N ASN A 370 -1.40 11.22 21.60
CA ASN A 370 -2.65 10.45 21.57
C ASN A 370 -2.35 8.98 21.19
N GLY A 371 -1.39 8.34 21.87
CA GLY A 371 -0.84 7.03 21.49
C GLY A 371 -1.57 5.81 22.06
N ASP A 372 -2.40 6.03 23.08
CA ASP A 372 -3.12 5.00 23.84
C ASP A 372 -4.48 4.60 23.20
N GLY A 373 -4.69 4.95 21.94
CA GLY A 373 -5.92 4.64 21.20
C GLY A 373 -6.12 3.15 20.90
N ASN A 374 -7.20 2.84 20.21
CA ASN A 374 -7.57 1.48 19.86
C ASN A 374 -6.89 1.06 18.55
N LEU A 375 -6.15 -0.05 18.58
CA LEU A 375 -5.51 -0.65 17.43
C LEU A 375 -6.25 -1.93 17.06
N TYR A 376 -6.65 -2.05 15.80
CA TYR A 376 -7.36 -3.20 15.26
C TYR A 376 -6.54 -3.86 14.17
N LYS A 377 -6.49 -5.19 14.14
CA LYS A 377 -5.93 -5.93 13.00
C LYS A 377 -7.03 -6.31 12.02
N GLU A 378 -6.87 -5.95 10.74
CA GLU A 378 -7.71 -6.39 9.62
C GLU A 378 -9.22 -6.13 9.80
N GLN A 379 -9.61 -5.05 10.49
CA GLN A 379 -11.02 -4.66 10.66
C GLN A 379 -11.39 -3.45 9.84
N TRP A 380 -11.86 -3.65 8.62
CA TRP A 380 -12.37 -2.57 7.77
C TRP A 380 -13.64 -1.95 8.35
N PRO A 381 -13.85 -0.61 8.29
CA PRO A 381 -14.98 0.08 8.90
C PRO A 381 -16.30 -0.11 8.12
N SER A 382 -16.76 -1.36 7.99
CA SER A 382 -17.97 -1.75 7.24
C SER A 382 -19.10 -2.29 8.11
N ARG A 383 -18.85 -2.51 9.40
CA ARG A 383 -19.81 -3.14 10.33
C ARG A 383 -20.28 -2.15 11.39
N THR A 384 -21.53 -2.28 11.81
CA THR A 384 -22.15 -1.43 12.84
C THR A 384 -22.27 -2.11 14.21
N ASN A 385 -21.98 -3.41 14.28
CA ASN A 385 -21.91 -4.16 15.54
C ASN A 385 -20.57 -3.86 16.24
N PRO A 386 -20.58 -3.31 17.47
CA PRO A 386 -19.36 -3.05 18.24
C PRO A 386 -18.47 -4.28 18.46
N ASN A 387 -19.06 -5.47 18.64
CA ASN A 387 -18.31 -6.70 18.92
C ASN A 387 -17.31 -7.05 17.82
N PHE A 388 -17.65 -6.72 16.56
CA PHE A 388 -16.76 -6.90 15.42
C PHE A 388 -15.40 -6.19 15.62
N TYR A 389 -15.41 -5.00 16.23
CA TYR A 389 -14.20 -4.26 16.51
C TYR A 389 -13.55 -4.68 17.83
N LEU A 390 -14.35 -4.96 18.87
CA LEU A 390 -13.85 -5.37 20.20
C LEU A 390 -13.05 -6.68 20.13
N GLU A 391 -13.50 -7.66 19.35
CA GLU A 391 -12.86 -8.97 19.22
C GLU A 391 -11.48 -8.91 18.51
N ALA A 392 -11.19 -7.80 17.81
CA ALA A 392 -9.98 -7.64 17.00
C ALA A 392 -8.96 -6.64 17.57
N LEU A 393 -9.16 -6.20 18.81
CA LEU A 393 -8.30 -5.25 19.50
C LEU A 393 -6.92 -5.84 19.80
N GLU A 394 -5.88 -5.10 19.41
CA GLU A 394 -4.46 -5.40 19.68
C GLU A 394 -3.87 -4.51 20.79
N THR A 395 -4.63 -3.50 21.22
CA THR A 395 -4.39 -2.67 22.42
C THR A 395 -5.62 -2.71 23.33
N ASN A 396 -5.49 -2.24 24.58
CA ASN A 396 -6.63 -2.02 25.49
C ASN A 396 -7.52 -3.27 25.67
N ASN A 397 -6.91 -4.45 25.76
CA ASN A 397 -7.58 -5.76 25.80
C ASN A 397 -7.49 -6.46 27.18
N GLY A 398 -7.16 -5.71 28.23
CA GLY A 398 -7.22 -6.20 29.61
C GLY A 398 -8.67 -6.42 30.06
N VAL A 399 -8.88 -7.35 31.00
CA VAL A 399 -10.21 -7.67 31.56
C VAL A 399 -10.89 -6.46 32.25
N PHE A 400 -10.13 -5.42 32.56
CA PHE A 400 -10.62 -4.18 33.17
C PHE A 400 -10.61 -2.97 32.21
N ASP A 401 -10.19 -3.16 30.97
CA ASP A 401 -10.22 -2.11 29.96
C ASP A 401 -11.65 -2.01 29.42
N ASP A 402 -12.17 -0.78 29.27
CA ASP A 402 -13.48 -0.48 28.67
C ASP A 402 -13.27 0.31 27.36
N PRO A 403 -12.79 -0.35 26.29
CA PRO A 403 -12.39 0.34 25.07
C PRO A 403 -13.60 0.90 24.30
N ASP A 404 -13.57 2.19 23.98
CA ASP A 404 -14.60 2.83 23.16
C ASP A 404 -14.37 2.61 21.66
N VAL A 405 -15.14 1.70 21.06
CA VAL A 405 -15.13 1.44 19.60
C VAL A 405 -16.18 2.26 18.83
N SER A 406 -16.86 3.21 19.49
CA SER A 406 -17.97 3.97 18.90
C SER A 406 -17.54 4.79 17.68
N LYS A 407 -16.30 5.26 17.61
CA LYS A 407 -15.77 6.01 16.45
C LYS A 407 -15.75 5.15 15.19
N MET A 408 -15.29 3.90 15.28
CA MET A 408 -15.33 2.93 14.17
C MET A 408 -16.77 2.60 13.75
N VAL A 409 -17.65 2.35 14.72
CA VAL A 409 -19.08 2.08 14.47
C VAL A 409 -19.76 3.28 13.80
N ASN A 410 -19.46 4.49 14.24
CA ASN A 410 -20.02 5.73 13.70
C ASN A 410 -19.47 6.03 12.30
N LEU A 411 -18.19 5.74 12.03
CA LEU A 411 -17.64 5.80 10.67
C LEU A 411 -18.41 4.86 9.73
N ALA A 412 -18.58 3.58 10.10
CA ALA A 412 -19.32 2.62 9.28
C ALA A 412 -20.77 3.07 9.02
N LYS A 413 -21.48 3.55 10.06
CA LYS A 413 -22.84 4.12 9.91
C LYS A 413 -22.86 5.36 9.01
N THR A 414 -21.84 6.20 9.07
CA THR A 414 -21.74 7.44 8.30
C THR A 414 -21.48 7.13 6.83
N VAL A 415 -20.55 6.22 6.52
CA VAL A 415 -20.32 5.73 5.16
C VAL A 415 -21.59 5.10 4.59
N ALA A 416 -22.26 4.23 5.37
CA ALA A 416 -23.50 3.58 4.96
C ALA A 416 -24.61 4.57 4.55
N LYS A 417 -24.66 5.75 5.18
CA LYS A 417 -25.67 6.79 4.91
C LYS A 417 -25.25 7.85 3.89
N SER A 418 -23.96 7.96 3.62
CA SER A 418 -23.44 9.00 2.71
C SER A 418 -23.80 8.72 1.26
N THR A 419 -23.83 9.79 0.49
CA THR A 419 -23.93 9.88 -0.97
C THR A 419 -22.65 10.53 -1.50
N GLU A 420 -22.43 10.52 -2.81
CA GLU A 420 -21.25 11.20 -3.40
C GLU A 420 -21.19 12.70 -3.02
N SER A 421 -22.34 13.37 -2.91
CA SER A 421 -22.40 14.82 -2.67
C SER A 421 -21.99 15.25 -1.26
N ASP A 422 -22.17 14.39 -0.25
CA ASP A 422 -21.93 14.71 1.16
C ASP A 422 -20.85 13.85 1.83
N PHE A 423 -20.38 12.80 1.15
CA PHE A 423 -19.37 11.86 1.65
C PHE A 423 -18.12 12.57 2.19
N VAL A 424 -17.48 13.43 1.39
CA VAL A 424 -16.24 14.10 1.83
C VAL A 424 -16.46 14.87 3.14
N SER A 425 -17.54 15.64 3.27
CA SER A 425 -17.85 16.37 4.50
C SER A 425 -18.22 15.47 5.67
N ASN A 426 -18.94 14.37 5.41
CA ASN A 426 -19.41 13.44 6.43
C ASN A 426 -18.28 12.59 7.01
N VAL A 427 -17.31 12.19 6.18
CA VAL A 427 -16.26 11.22 6.58
C VAL A 427 -14.96 11.90 7.02
N SER A 428 -14.65 13.11 6.56
CA SER A 428 -13.47 13.90 7.00
C SER A 428 -13.34 14.11 8.52
N PRO A 429 -14.42 14.15 9.34
CA PRO A 429 -14.29 14.15 10.80
C PRO A 429 -13.63 12.89 11.36
N PHE A 430 -13.80 11.73 10.70
CA PHE A 430 -13.29 10.44 11.15
C PHE A 430 -11.91 10.11 10.59
N ILE A 431 -11.68 10.34 9.30
CA ILE A 431 -10.43 9.98 8.61
C ILE A 431 -9.76 11.21 8.01
N ASP A 432 -8.43 11.21 7.94
CA ASP A 432 -7.71 12.14 7.05
C ASP A 432 -7.72 11.55 5.63
N LEU A 433 -8.55 12.14 4.76
CA LEU A 433 -8.71 11.68 3.38
C LEU A 433 -7.41 11.77 2.57
N ASN A 434 -6.55 12.76 2.83
CA ASN A 434 -5.28 12.81 2.12
C ASN A 434 -4.38 11.66 2.57
N TYR A 435 -4.29 11.39 3.87
CA TYR A 435 -3.52 10.25 4.39
C TYR A 435 -3.99 8.92 3.76
N PHE A 436 -5.31 8.70 3.69
CA PHE A 436 -5.88 7.51 3.04
C PHE A 436 -5.52 7.44 1.55
N LEU A 437 -5.63 8.54 0.81
CA LEU A 437 -5.27 8.55 -0.62
C LEU A 437 -3.77 8.33 -0.86
N HIS A 438 -2.88 8.82 0.03
CA HIS A 438 -1.44 8.53 -0.05
C HIS A 438 -1.14 7.06 0.23
N TYR A 439 -1.87 6.43 1.16
CA TYR A 439 -1.81 4.99 1.37
C TYR A 439 -2.21 4.25 0.09
N ILE A 440 -3.37 4.58 -0.47
CA ILE A 440 -3.90 3.93 -1.68
C ILE A 440 -2.93 4.11 -2.84
N ALA A 441 -2.30 5.28 -2.99
CA ALA A 441 -1.34 5.53 -4.07
C ALA A 441 -0.13 4.59 -3.98
N VAL A 442 0.46 4.41 -2.79
CA VAL A 442 1.57 3.47 -2.61
C VAL A 442 1.10 2.03 -2.79
N ASP A 443 -0.03 1.64 -2.17
CA ASP A 443 -0.60 0.29 -2.24
C ASP A 443 -0.90 -0.15 -3.69
N ARG A 444 -1.44 0.75 -4.51
CA ARG A 444 -1.65 0.51 -5.95
C ARG A 444 -0.36 0.54 -6.75
N ALA A 445 0.58 1.44 -6.45
CA ALA A 445 1.86 1.51 -7.17
C ALA A 445 2.74 0.28 -6.95
N ILE A 446 2.64 -0.38 -5.79
CA ILE A 446 3.37 -1.62 -5.50
C ILE A 446 2.60 -2.87 -5.88
N HIS A 447 1.42 -2.77 -6.51
CA HIS A 447 0.59 -3.94 -6.82
C HIS A 447 0.40 -4.85 -5.59
N ASN A 448 -0.13 -4.29 -4.49
CA ASN A 448 -0.43 -5.09 -3.31
C ASN A 448 -1.65 -5.99 -3.55
N SER A 449 -1.39 -7.24 -3.92
CA SER A 449 -2.40 -8.21 -4.37
C SER A 449 -3.18 -8.87 -3.24
N ASP A 450 -2.70 -8.74 -2.00
CA ASP A 450 -3.36 -9.28 -0.80
C ASP A 450 -3.71 -8.17 0.21
N GLY A 451 -3.88 -6.95 -0.28
CA GLY A 451 -4.10 -5.75 0.53
C GLY A 451 -5.56 -5.35 0.74
N ILE A 452 -5.76 -4.06 1.04
CA ILE A 452 -7.08 -3.50 1.39
C ILE A 452 -8.13 -3.57 0.28
N PHE A 453 -7.73 -3.82 -0.96
CA PHE A 453 -8.62 -3.91 -2.11
C PHE A 453 -8.88 -5.35 -2.58
N THR A 454 -8.29 -6.34 -1.91
CA THR A 454 -8.56 -7.75 -2.17
C THR A 454 -9.61 -8.22 -1.17
N TRP A 455 -10.88 -8.23 -1.61
CA TRP A 455 -12.04 -8.54 -0.77
C TRP A 455 -12.40 -10.02 -0.87
N TYR A 456 -11.82 -10.83 0.00
CA TYR A 456 -12.09 -12.26 0.06
C TYR A 456 -13.51 -12.57 0.50
N LYS A 457 -14.06 -13.65 -0.06
CA LYS A 457 -15.33 -14.28 0.30
C LYS A 457 -15.09 -15.76 0.56
N ASP A 458 -15.38 -16.21 1.78
CA ASP A 458 -15.43 -17.64 2.06
C ASP A 458 -16.74 -18.22 1.50
N MET A 459 -16.66 -19.20 0.59
CA MET A 459 -17.84 -19.80 -0.04
C MET A 459 -18.63 -20.72 0.90
N ASN A 460 -18.04 -21.14 2.03
CA ASN A 460 -18.64 -22.04 3.01
C ASN A 460 -19.22 -21.30 4.23
N SER A 461 -19.05 -19.98 4.32
CA SER A 461 -19.59 -19.16 5.39
C SER A 461 -20.10 -17.81 4.89
N ASN A 462 -20.58 -16.96 5.79
CA ASN A 462 -20.92 -15.57 5.44
C ASN A 462 -19.74 -14.61 5.63
N TRP A 463 -18.54 -15.13 5.89
CA TRP A 463 -17.35 -14.29 6.08
C TRP A 463 -16.95 -13.61 4.77
N MET A 464 -16.58 -12.32 4.90
CA MET A 464 -16.13 -11.46 3.82
C MET A 464 -15.30 -10.32 4.40
N GLY A 465 -14.10 -10.12 3.87
CA GLY A 465 -13.16 -9.11 4.36
C GLY A 465 -11.91 -8.99 3.51
N ASN A 466 -11.07 -8.02 3.84
CA ASN A 466 -9.76 -7.78 3.25
C ASN A 466 -8.66 -8.02 4.30
N HIS A 467 -7.40 -8.14 3.86
CA HIS A 467 -6.27 -8.51 4.71
C HIS A 467 -5.11 -7.50 4.66
N ASN A 468 -4.10 -7.74 5.51
CA ASN A 468 -2.79 -7.09 5.49
C ASN A 468 -2.78 -5.58 5.81
N PHE A 469 -3.56 -5.19 6.82
CA PHE A 469 -3.51 -3.85 7.40
C PHE A 469 -3.86 -3.85 8.89
N TYR A 470 -3.46 -2.76 9.55
CA TYR A 470 -3.99 -2.36 10.85
C TYR A 470 -4.78 -1.06 10.70
N ILE A 471 -5.78 -0.87 11.57
CA ILE A 471 -6.44 0.41 11.77
C ILE A 471 -6.11 0.91 13.16
N TYR A 472 -5.65 2.16 13.25
CA TYR A 472 -5.47 2.86 14.50
C TYR A 472 -6.55 3.94 14.67
N GLN A 473 -7.41 3.77 15.67
CA GLN A 473 -8.32 4.79 16.14
C GLN A 473 -7.62 5.61 17.21
N GLU A 474 -7.15 6.79 16.83
CA GLU A 474 -6.50 7.74 17.73
C GLU A 474 -7.45 8.18 18.84
N ASP A 475 -6.90 8.32 20.05
CA ASP A 475 -7.61 8.77 21.22
C ASP A 475 -8.05 10.26 21.11
N GLY A 476 -9.03 10.64 21.92
CA GLY A 476 -9.58 12.00 21.96
C GLY A 476 -10.73 12.24 20.98
N THR A 477 -11.52 13.28 21.28
CA THR A 477 -12.72 13.64 20.50
C THR A 477 -12.42 14.10 19.08
N GLU A 478 -11.23 14.63 18.84
CA GLU A 478 -10.76 15.08 17.52
C GLU A 478 -9.84 14.07 16.81
N GLY A 479 -9.46 12.98 17.51
CA GLY A 479 -8.55 11.96 16.99
C GLY A 479 -9.10 11.25 15.75
N LYS A 480 -8.23 10.95 14.80
CA LYS A 480 -8.61 10.32 13.52
C LYS A 480 -8.46 8.81 13.55
N ILE A 481 -9.04 8.18 12.53
CA ILE A 481 -8.82 6.78 12.18
C ILE A 481 -7.74 6.75 11.09
N TRP A 482 -6.72 5.93 11.31
CA TRP A 482 -5.52 5.84 10.50
C TRP A 482 -5.31 4.42 9.98
N LEU A 483 -4.90 4.30 8.73
CA LEU A 483 -4.54 3.02 8.11
C LEU A 483 -3.02 2.79 8.20
N ILE A 484 -2.61 1.55 8.49
CA ILE A 484 -1.21 1.16 8.64
C ILE A 484 -1.00 -0.13 7.83
N PRO A 485 -0.03 -0.18 6.90
CA PRO A 485 0.20 -1.35 6.06
C PRO A 485 0.81 -2.49 6.89
N TRP A 486 0.51 -3.73 6.51
CA TRP A 486 1.06 -4.94 7.13
C TRP A 486 1.28 -6.04 6.07
N ASP A 487 2.09 -7.06 6.37
CA ASP A 487 2.45 -8.21 5.50
C ASP A 487 2.56 -7.85 4.01
N LEU A 488 3.72 -7.32 3.58
CA LEU A 488 3.93 -6.83 2.22
C LEU A 488 4.76 -7.80 1.38
N ASP A 489 4.75 -9.10 1.69
CA ASP A 489 5.46 -10.12 0.93
C ASP A 489 4.83 -10.36 -0.46
N TYR A 490 3.50 -10.32 -0.56
CA TYR A 490 2.76 -10.36 -1.84
C TYR A 490 2.59 -8.98 -2.49
N THR A 491 3.72 -8.31 -2.75
CA THR A 491 3.78 -7.03 -3.48
C THR A 491 4.76 -7.11 -4.64
N PHE A 492 4.70 -6.13 -5.54
CA PHE A 492 5.48 -5.97 -6.77
C PHE A 492 5.34 -7.07 -7.84
N PRO A 493 4.25 -7.86 -7.94
CA PRO A 493 4.09 -8.68 -9.13
C PRO A 493 3.84 -7.78 -10.34
N LEU A 494 4.56 -8.02 -11.45
CA LEU A 494 4.31 -7.28 -12.69
C LEU A 494 2.85 -7.44 -13.15
N GLU A 495 2.33 -8.67 -13.12
CA GLU A 495 0.93 -9.01 -13.36
C GLU A 495 0.24 -9.31 -12.03
N ASP A 496 -0.74 -8.50 -11.64
CA ASP A 496 -1.49 -8.71 -10.40
C ASP A 496 -2.42 -9.94 -10.55
N PRO A 497 -2.31 -10.98 -9.70
CA PRO A 497 -3.09 -12.22 -9.83
C PRO A 497 -4.60 -12.03 -9.65
N VAL A 498 -5.03 -10.94 -9.01
CA VAL A 498 -6.44 -10.62 -8.75
C VAL A 498 -6.98 -9.71 -9.85
N ILE A 499 -6.33 -8.58 -10.11
CA ILE A 499 -6.79 -7.59 -11.09
C ILE A 499 -6.53 -8.08 -12.51
N ASP A 500 -5.26 -8.29 -12.87
CA ASP A 500 -4.89 -8.71 -14.22
C ASP A 500 -5.27 -10.18 -14.44
N GLY A 501 -5.00 -11.01 -13.43
CA GLY A 501 -5.10 -12.44 -13.51
C GLY A 501 -6.53 -12.98 -13.48
N ALA A 502 -7.41 -12.42 -12.66
CA ALA A 502 -8.83 -12.83 -12.57
C ALA A 502 -9.78 -11.85 -13.26
N GLY A 503 -9.29 -10.71 -13.75
CA GLY A 503 -10.12 -9.69 -14.36
C GLY A 503 -10.98 -8.94 -13.34
N ILE A 504 -10.58 -8.90 -12.06
CA ILE A 504 -11.29 -8.12 -11.06
C ILE A 504 -11.09 -6.63 -11.38
N PRO A 505 -12.16 -5.84 -11.55
CA PRO A 505 -12.02 -4.43 -11.84
C PRO A 505 -11.31 -3.71 -10.71
N ASN A 506 -10.54 -2.67 -11.06
CA ASN A 506 -9.87 -1.85 -10.06
C ASN A 506 -10.88 -1.14 -9.14
N TRP A 507 -10.43 -0.69 -7.97
CA TRP A 507 -11.29 -0.04 -6.96
C TRP A 507 -12.06 1.20 -7.47
N ASN A 508 -11.54 1.85 -8.51
CA ASN A 508 -12.15 3.01 -9.16
C ASN A 508 -13.09 2.68 -10.33
N GLU A 509 -13.23 1.40 -10.67
CA GLU A 509 -14.04 0.94 -11.77
C GLU A 509 -15.34 0.35 -11.21
N PRO A 510 -16.50 0.70 -11.80
CA PRO A 510 -17.75 0.11 -11.37
C PRO A 510 -17.74 -1.38 -11.70
N ALA A 511 -18.12 -2.20 -10.71
CA ALA A 511 -18.28 -3.62 -10.91
C ALA A 511 -19.56 -3.92 -11.71
N GLN A 512 -19.53 -4.92 -12.59
CA GLN A 512 -20.75 -5.39 -13.27
C GLN A 512 -21.73 -6.02 -12.28
N ASP A 513 -21.21 -6.81 -11.35
CA ASP A 513 -21.91 -7.35 -10.20
C ASP A 513 -20.95 -7.53 -9.01
N CYS A 514 -21.48 -7.96 -7.87
CA CYS A 514 -20.70 -8.25 -6.67
C CYS A 514 -20.62 -9.75 -6.38
N ASN A 515 -20.66 -10.58 -7.43
CA ASN A 515 -20.56 -12.02 -7.29
C ASN A 515 -19.12 -12.43 -6.99
N PRO A 516 -18.90 -13.41 -6.10
CA PRO A 516 -17.58 -13.95 -5.84
C PRO A 516 -16.98 -14.56 -7.11
N THR A 517 -15.76 -14.16 -7.42
CA THR A 517 -14.97 -14.65 -8.55
C THR A 517 -13.77 -15.43 -8.02
N ALA A 518 -13.54 -16.60 -8.60
CA ALA A 518 -12.41 -17.44 -8.25
C ALA A 518 -11.08 -16.75 -8.60
N VAL A 519 -10.14 -16.80 -7.67
CA VAL A 519 -8.76 -16.29 -7.81
C VAL A 519 -7.77 -17.38 -7.40
N TYR A 520 -6.48 -17.17 -7.71
CA TYR A 520 -5.40 -18.11 -7.40
C TYR A 520 -5.71 -19.53 -7.87
N VAL A 521 -6.30 -19.65 -9.06
CA VAL A 521 -6.67 -20.95 -9.66
C VAL A 521 -7.69 -21.70 -8.80
N GLY A 522 -8.66 -20.97 -8.25
CA GLY A 522 -9.81 -21.53 -7.56
C GLY A 522 -9.59 -21.85 -6.07
N SER A 523 -8.41 -21.59 -5.52
CA SER A 523 -8.15 -21.80 -4.09
C SER A 523 -8.82 -20.74 -3.21
N SER A 524 -9.21 -19.59 -3.76
CA SER A 524 -9.92 -18.53 -3.05
C SER A 524 -10.91 -17.79 -3.95
N TYR A 525 -11.78 -17.00 -3.33
CA TYR A 525 -12.77 -16.19 -4.03
C TYR A 525 -12.71 -14.76 -3.52
N VAL A 526 -12.84 -13.81 -4.43
CA VAL A 526 -12.90 -12.37 -4.10
C VAL A 526 -14.10 -11.72 -4.76
N ILE A 527 -14.53 -10.59 -4.20
CA ILE A 527 -15.50 -9.69 -4.84
C ILE A 527 -14.80 -8.40 -5.28
N PRO A 528 -15.34 -7.70 -6.28
CA PRO A 528 -14.80 -6.40 -6.71
C PRO A 528 -14.71 -5.38 -5.56
N PRO A 529 -13.58 -4.66 -5.40
CA PRO A 529 -13.40 -3.69 -4.32
C PRO A 529 -14.43 -2.55 -4.34
N ASN A 530 -14.96 -2.19 -5.51
CA ASN A 530 -15.98 -1.15 -5.64
C ASN A 530 -17.35 -1.57 -5.03
N CYS A 531 -17.54 -2.84 -4.67
CA CYS A 531 -18.72 -3.31 -3.93
C CYS A 531 -18.73 -2.82 -2.47
N ASP A 532 -17.58 -2.44 -1.92
CA ASP A 532 -17.52 -1.76 -0.62
C ASP A 532 -17.86 -0.27 -0.77
N LYS A 533 -18.75 0.21 0.11
CA LYS A 533 -19.28 1.58 0.01
C LYS A 533 -18.26 2.66 0.35
N LEU A 534 -17.29 2.39 1.24
CA LEU A 534 -16.22 3.34 1.51
C LEU A 534 -15.33 3.48 0.27
N THR A 535 -14.94 2.34 -0.30
CA THR A 535 -14.11 2.27 -1.50
C THR A 535 -14.76 2.95 -2.71
N SER A 536 -16.04 2.66 -3.00
CA SER A 536 -16.74 3.28 -4.13
C SER A 536 -16.94 4.77 -3.98
N LEU A 537 -17.29 5.26 -2.78
CA LEU A 537 -17.44 6.69 -2.54
C LEU A 537 -16.09 7.42 -2.57
N LEU A 538 -15.00 6.81 -2.09
CA LEU A 538 -13.65 7.36 -2.26
C LEU A 538 -13.32 7.53 -3.75
N ALA A 539 -13.59 6.51 -4.56
CA ALA A 539 -13.33 6.56 -6.00
C ALA A 539 -14.17 7.64 -6.68
N ALA A 540 -15.48 7.64 -6.44
CA ALA A 540 -16.41 8.55 -7.10
C ALA A 540 -16.15 10.03 -6.75
N THR A 541 -15.70 10.33 -5.52
CA THR A 541 -15.59 11.71 -5.03
C THR A 541 -14.17 12.27 -5.02
N LEU A 542 -13.14 11.42 -5.05
CA LEU A 542 -11.74 11.83 -4.86
C LEU A 542 -10.78 11.27 -5.92
N TRP A 543 -11.27 10.73 -7.04
CA TRP A 543 -10.39 10.22 -8.11
C TRP A 543 -9.38 11.27 -8.59
N ASP A 544 -9.80 12.48 -8.92
CA ASP A 544 -8.87 13.52 -9.42
C ASP A 544 -7.81 13.89 -8.37
N LYS A 545 -8.20 13.86 -7.08
CA LYS A 545 -7.26 14.08 -5.97
C LYS A 545 -6.27 12.92 -5.86
N PHE A 546 -6.75 11.68 -6.02
CA PHE A 546 -5.92 10.49 -6.08
C PHE A 546 -4.92 10.55 -7.25
N VAL A 547 -5.34 10.97 -8.45
CA VAL A 547 -4.45 11.15 -9.61
C VAL A 547 -3.35 12.16 -9.29
N SER A 548 -3.69 13.33 -8.72
CA SER A 548 -2.70 14.33 -8.32
C SER A 548 -1.69 13.80 -7.29
N ILE A 549 -2.14 12.98 -6.33
CA ILE A 549 -1.27 12.31 -5.37
C ILE A 549 -0.40 11.25 -6.07
N GLY A 550 -0.96 10.50 -7.01
CA GLY A 550 -0.23 9.54 -7.84
C GLY A 550 0.87 10.19 -8.67
N ASP A 551 0.60 11.33 -9.30
CA ASP A 551 1.60 12.13 -10.03
C ASP A 551 2.70 12.66 -9.10
N SER A 552 2.34 13.05 -7.86
CA SER A 552 3.32 13.41 -6.83
C SER A 552 4.21 12.21 -6.47
N LEU A 553 3.64 11.03 -6.29
CA LEU A 553 4.39 9.79 -6.03
C LEU A 553 5.35 9.48 -7.19
N LEU A 554 4.85 9.54 -8.43
CA LEU A 554 5.62 9.29 -9.65
C LEU A 554 6.75 10.32 -9.85
N SER A 555 6.56 11.58 -9.51
CA SER A 555 7.57 12.63 -9.71
C SER A 555 8.59 12.73 -8.57
N SER A 556 8.33 12.12 -7.41
CA SER A 556 9.17 12.29 -6.22
C SER A 556 9.88 11.02 -5.75
N LEU A 557 9.16 9.90 -5.60
CA LEU A 557 9.67 8.68 -4.96
C LEU A 557 9.73 7.51 -5.91
N PHE A 558 8.71 7.33 -6.76
CA PHE A 558 8.57 6.16 -7.63
C PHE A 558 9.33 6.29 -8.95
N ILE A 559 10.46 7.02 -8.95
CA ILE A 559 11.30 7.29 -10.13
C ILE A 559 12.22 6.09 -10.41
N SER A 560 12.26 5.59 -11.64
CA SER A 560 13.01 4.38 -12.02
C SER A 560 14.44 4.35 -11.48
N ASP A 561 15.24 5.41 -11.70
CA ASP A 561 16.63 5.46 -11.22
C ASP A 561 16.74 5.38 -9.69
N LYS A 562 15.79 5.99 -8.95
CA LYS A 562 15.75 5.92 -7.49
C LYS A 562 15.38 4.50 -7.01
N LEU A 563 14.42 3.87 -7.68
CA LEU A 563 13.98 2.51 -7.39
C LEU A 563 15.09 1.51 -7.64
N LEU A 564 15.75 1.59 -8.80
CA LEU A 564 16.90 0.75 -9.17
C LEU A 564 18.05 0.92 -8.19
N LYS A 565 18.44 2.17 -7.88
CA LYS A 565 19.50 2.45 -6.90
C LYS A 565 19.18 1.88 -5.51
N ARG A 566 17.91 1.93 -5.10
CA ARG A 566 17.46 1.33 -3.83
C ARG A 566 17.58 -0.20 -3.88
N ALA A 567 17.10 -0.84 -4.95
CA ALA A 567 17.24 -2.27 -5.15
C ALA A 567 18.71 -2.71 -5.20
N ASP A 568 19.60 -1.95 -5.84
CA ASP A 568 21.05 -2.19 -5.83
C ASP A 568 21.63 -2.10 -4.42
N THR A 569 21.24 -1.09 -3.65
CA THR A 569 21.72 -0.91 -2.27
C THR A 569 21.33 -2.10 -1.39
N TYR A 570 20.07 -2.52 -1.44
CA TYR A 570 19.58 -3.63 -0.62
C TYR A 570 20.13 -4.98 -1.07
N SER A 571 20.18 -5.23 -2.38
CA SER A 571 20.74 -6.47 -2.91
C SER A 571 22.25 -6.58 -2.63
N ALA A 572 23.01 -5.49 -2.69
CA ALA A 572 24.43 -5.48 -2.33
C ALA A 572 24.63 -5.83 -0.84
N LEU A 573 23.81 -5.28 0.06
CA LEU A 573 23.85 -5.62 1.48
C LEU A 573 23.50 -7.10 1.72
N LEU A 574 22.44 -7.59 1.09
CA LEU A 574 21.99 -8.98 1.16
C LEU A 574 23.00 -9.98 0.60
N ASP A 575 23.69 -9.66 -0.50
CA ASP A 575 24.67 -10.55 -1.14
C ASP A 575 25.80 -10.95 -0.19
N THR A 576 26.11 -10.10 0.81
CA THR A 576 27.13 -10.39 1.82
C THR A 576 26.73 -11.49 2.81
N ILE A 577 25.44 -11.78 2.93
CA ILE A 577 24.88 -12.70 3.92
C ILE A 577 24.15 -13.89 3.30
N ILE A 578 23.43 -13.70 2.20
CA ILE A 578 22.65 -14.75 1.53
C ILE A 578 23.54 -15.89 1.02
N LYS A 579 24.80 -15.62 0.65
CA LYS A 579 25.75 -16.67 0.22
C LYS A 579 25.94 -17.80 1.24
N ASN A 580 25.72 -17.50 2.52
CA ASN A 580 25.86 -18.43 3.61
C ASN A 580 24.49 -18.86 4.20
N ASP A 581 23.37 -18.43 3.61
CA ASP A 581 22.04 -18.82 4.06
C ASP A 581 21.77 -20.28 3.65
N PRO A 582 21.51 -21.19 4.60
CA PRO A 582 21.34 -22.62 4.29
C PRO A 582 20.03 -22.94 3.56
N TYR A 583 19.11 -21.96 3.42
CA TYR A 583 17.78 -22.16 2.86
C TYR A 583 17.56 -21.40 1.54
N VAL A 584 18.55 -20.67 1.03
CA VAL A 584 18.43 -19.86 -0.18
C VAL A 584 19.46 -20.28 -1.20
N ASP A 585 19.02 -20.67 -2.40
CA ASP A 585 19.91 -20.83 -3.54
C ASP A 585 20.37 -19.45 -4.04
N HIS A 586 21.66 -19.18 -3.95
CA HIS A 586 22.22 -17.86 -4.26
C HIS A 586 22.05 -17.46 -5.73
N ALA A 587 22.11 -18.43 -6.66
CA ALA A 587 21.96 -18.15 -8.08
C ALA A 587 20.50 -17.83 -8.43
N ALA A 588 19.54 -18.57 -7.87
CA ALA A 588 18.12 -18.30 -8.00
C ALA A 588 17.75 -16.93 -7.41
N TRP A 589 18.25 -16.61 -6.21
CA TRP A 589 18.06 -15.29 -5.61
C TRP A 589 18.59 -14.16 -6.49
N LYS A 590 19.79 -14.30 -7.07
CA LYS A 590 20.35 -13.30 -7.99
C LYS A 590 19.47 -13.09 -9.23
N ARG A 591 18.93 -14.15 -9.81
CA ARG A 591 18.00 -14.03 -10.94
C ARG A 591 16.71 -13.32 -10.54
N ALA A 592 16.13 -13.68 -9.39
CA ALA A 592 14.95 -13.00 -8.87
C ALA A 592 15.18 -11.50 -8.64
N VAL A 593 16.34 -11.11 -8.08
CA VAL A 593 16.72 -9.71 -7.93
C VAL A 593 16.85 -8.99 -9.28
N ASN A 594 17.42 -9.64 -10.29
CA ASN A 594 17.53 -9.05 -11.62
C ASN A 594 16.17 -8.89 -12.30
N GLY A 595 15.28 -9.89 -12.17
CA GLY A 595 13.88 -9.81 -12.62
C GLY A 595 13.14 -8.65 -11.94
N PHE A 596 13.24 -8.56 -10.61
CA PHE A 596 12.64 -7.45 -9.86
C PHE A 596 13.15 -6.08 -10.33
N LYS A 597 14.46 -5.93 -10.57
CA LYS A 597 15.03 -4.68 -11.11
C LYS A 597 14.48 -4.34 -12.50
N LYS A 598 14.28 -5.35 -13.34
CA LYS A 598 13.68 -5.22 -14.68
C LYS A 598 12.21 -4.82 -14.61
N ASP A 599 11.48 -5.30 -13.61
CA ASP A 599 10.05 -5.03 -13.42
C ASP A 599 9.77 -3.64 -12.83
N LEU A 600 10.66 -3.08 -12.01
CA LEU A 600 10.44 -1.79 -11.33
C LEU A 600 10.08 -0.63 -12.29
N PRO A 601 10.80 -0.39 -13.42
CA PRO A 601 10.39 0.62 -14.40
C PRO A 601 9.04 0.33 -15.07
N LEU A 602 8.69 -0.95 -15.24
CA LEU A 602 7.43 -1.37 -15.87
C LEU A 602 6.26 -1.21 -14.93
N LEU A 603 6.41 -1.54 -13.64
CA LEU A 603 5.43 -1.25 -12.59
C LEU A 603 5.15 0.25 -12.47
N ARG A 604 6.19 1.07 -12.59
CA ARG A 604 6.03 2.54 -12.68
C ARG A 604 5.16 2.94 -13.87
N ASP A 605 5.44 2.42 -15.05
CA ASP A 605 4.68 2.72 -16.26
C ASP A 605 3.23 2.21 -16.17
N LYS A 606 3.01 1.01 -15.62
CA LYS A 606 1.67 0.47 -15.31
C LYS A 606 0.91 1.39 -14.37
N PHE A 607 1.52 1.85 -13.28
CA PHE A 607 0.87 2.78 -12.34
C PHE A 607 0.53 4.12 -13.01
N TYR A 608 1.43 4.67 -13.84
CA TYR A 608 1.16 5.88 -14.62
C TYR A 608 -0.05 5.69 -15.56
N LYS A 609 -0.06 4.62 -16.36
CA LYS A 609 -1.18 4.30 -17.25
C LYS A 609 -2.48 4.10 -16.48
N TYR A 610 -2.42 3.44 -15.33
CA TYR A 610 -3.55 3.20 -14.45
C TYR A 610 -4.20 4.50 -13.96
N ILE A 611 -3.43 5.40 -13.33
CA ILE A 611 -4.02 6.64 -12.77
C ILE A 611 -4.52 7.59 -13.87
N HIS A 612 -3.92 7.55 -15.06
CA HIS A 612 -4.33 8.34 -16.23
C HIS A 612 -5.36 7.64 -17.13
N LYS A 613 -5.85 6.46 -16.72
CA LYS A 613 -6.84 5.64 -17.47
C LYS A 613 -6.42 5.37 -18.92
N ILE A 614 -5.12 5.24 -19.16
CA ILE A 614 -4.56 4.90 -20.47
C ILE A 614 -4.74 3.38 -20.65
N LYS A 615 -5.60 3.01 -21.59
CA LYS A 615 -5.79 1.61 -21.98
C LYS A 615 -4.76 1.22 -23.05
N PRO A 616 -4.28 -0.04 -23.06
CA PRO A 616 -3.53 -0.55 -24.19
C PRO A 616 -4.40 -0.52 -25.45
N GLU A 617 -3.86 0.05 -26.53
CA GLU A 617 -4.47 -0.04 -27.86
C GLU A 617 -3.93 -1.28 -28.58
N TYR A 618 -4.82 -2.19 -28.94
CA TYR A 618 -4.49 -3.37 -29.72
C TYR A 618 -4.83 -3.15 -31.18
N ASP A 619 -3.87 -3.37 -32.07
CA ASP A 619 -4.11 -3.30 -33.51
C ASP A 619 -4.77 -4.59 -33.99
N THR A 620 -6.10 -4.59 -34.01
CA THR A 620 -6.94 -5.69 -34.50
C THR A 620 -7.06 -5.73 -36.03
N THR A 621 -6.29 -4.90 -36.76
CA THR A 621 -6.27 -4.94 -38.22
C THR A 621 -5.84 -6.33 -38.71
N GLY A 622 -6.66 -6.93 -39.56
CA GLY A 622 -6.42 -8.26 -40.11
C GLY A 622 -7.05 -9.41 -39.33
N PHE A 623 -7.62 -9.18 -38.14
CA PHE A 623 -8.25 -10.25 -37.33
C PHE A 623 -9.42 -10.93 -38.07
N SER A 624 -10.09 -10.21 -38.97
CA SER A 624 -11.18 -10.75 -39.80
C SER A 624 -10.78 -11.03 -41.26
N THR A 625 -9.49 -10.90 -41.61
CA THR A 625 -9.01 -11.23 -42.96
C THR A 625 -8.65 -12.71 -43.00
N PRO A 626 -9.32 -13.56 -43.81
CA PRO A 626 -9.11 -15.00 -43.76
C PRO A 626 -7.65 -15.40 -43.93
N PHE A 627 -7.19 -16.32 -43.09
CA PHE A 627 -5.85 -16.87 -43.13
C PHE A 627 -5.63 -17.66 -44.43
N ASP A 628 -4.72 -17.20 -45.29
CA ASP A 628 -4.30 -17.87 -46.52
C ASP A 628 -3.23 -18.93 -46.22
N GLY A 629 -3.62 -20.01 -45.53
CA GLY A 629 -2.68 -21.07 -45.15
C GLY A 629 -3.30 -22.38 -44.73
N ASN A 630 -2.44 -23.29 -44.28
CA ASN A 630 -2.76 -24.65 -43.80
C ASN A 630 -2.52 -24.81 -42.29
N GLY A 631 -2.55 -23.70 -41.54
CA GLY A 631 -2.43 -23.64 -40.08
C GLY A 631 -1.04 -23.31 -39.52
N PHE A 632 0.05 -23.47 -40.30
CA PHE A 632 1.39 -23.07 -39.83
C PHE A 632 1.48 -21.56 -39.65
N LEU A 633 2.13 -21.14 -38.55
CA LEU A 633 2.30 -19.72 -38.22
C LEU A 633 3.05 -18.96 -39.33
N GLN A 634 2.72 -17.68 -39.48
CA GLN A 634 3.39 -16.73 -40.35
C GLN A 634 3.71 -15.46 -39.57
N THR A 635 4.93 -14.93 -39.73
CA THR A 635 5.42 -13.77 -38.97
C THR A 635 5.01 -12.43 -39.57
N ASN A 636 4.58 -12.40 -40.84
CA ASN A 636 4.30 -11.17 -41.59
C ASN A 636 2.80 -10.83 -41.68
N LYS A 637 1.92 -11.57 -40.99
CA LYS A 637 0.47 -11.33 -40.96
C LYS A 637 -0.16 -11.87 -39.68
N VAL A 638 -1.46 -11.61 -39.50
CA VAL A 638 -2.25 -12.15 -38.39
C VAL A 638 -2.62 -13.60 -38.70
N ASN A 639 -2.40 -14.48 -37.73
CA ASN A 639 -2.79 -15.89 -37.78
C ASN A 639 -4.13 -16.03 -37.06
N ASN A 640 -5.24 -15.83 -37.77
CA ASN A 640 -6.61 -15.91 -37.23
C ASN A 640 -7.29 -17.28 -37.44
N PHE A 641 -6.53 -18.25 -37.96
CA PHE A 641 -6.97 -19.63 -38.17
C PHE A 641 -8.29 -19.81 -38.96
N GLU A 642 -8.68 -18.82 -39.76
CA GLU A 642 -9.85 -18.88 -40.64
C GLU A 642 -9.54 -19.60 -41.96
N PHE A 643 -9.28 -20.91 -41.89
CA PHE A 643 -8.96 -21.76 -43.05
C PHE A 643 -9.66 -23.12 -42.98
N THR A 644 -9.58 -23.90 -44.05
CA THR A 644 -10.05 -25.30 -44.07
C THR A 644 -8.88 -26.24 -43.76
N PRO A 645 -8.92 -27.01 -42.65
CA PRO A 645 -7.84 -27.91 -42.29
C PRO A 645 -7.62 -29.03 -43.32
N ASP A 646 -6.35 -29.33 -43.60
CA ASP A 646 -5.93 -30.50 -44.35
C ASP A 646 -5.49 -31.59 -43.37
N THR A 647 -6.14 -32.75 -43.41
CA THR A 647 -5.88 -33.87 -42.48
C THR A 647 -4.49 -34.48 -42.63
N SER A 648 -3.76 -34.16 -43.70
CA SER A 648 -2.39 -34.63 -43.94
C SER A 648 -1.31 -33.75 -43.30
N ASN A 649 -1.65 -32.51 -42.90
CA ASN A 649 -0.71 -31.52 -42.39
C ASN A 649 -0.93 -31.26 -40.90
N HIS A 650 0.09 -31.54 -40.10
CA HIS A 650 0.10 -31.23 -38.66
C HIS A 650 0.95 -29.96 -38.46
N PHE A 651 0.30 -28.85 -38.08
CA PHE A 651 0.94 -27.56 -37.80
C PHE A 651 1.12 -27.31 -36.30
N TYR A 652 1.06 -28.38 -35.52
CA TYR A 652 1.17 -28.33 -34.08
C TYR A 652 1.86 -29.57 -33.54
N ALA A 653 2.48 -29.43 -32.38
CA ALA A 653 2.95 -30.51 -31.53
C ALA A 653 2.24 -30.45 -30.18
N THR A 654 1.97 -31.60 -29.57
CA THR A 654 1.46 -31.69 -28.20
C THR A 654 2.49 -32.32 -27.29
N PHE A 655 2.47 -31.92 -26.02
CA PHE A 655 3.39 -32.42 -25.02
C PHE A 655 2.78 -32.21 -23.64
N GLY A 656 3.23 -32.97 -22.66
CA GLY A 656 2.71 -32.90 -21.30
C GLY A 656 3.23 -34.05 -20.47
N THR A 657 2.81 -34.08 -19.23
CA THR A 657 3.17 -35.18 -18.33
C THR A 657 2.57 -36.51 -18.74
N GLU A 658 3.17 -37.59 -18.21
CA GLU A 658 2.66 -38.94 -18.38
C GLU A 658 1.19 -39.03 -17.97
N GLY A 659 0.37 -39.62 -18.82
CA GLY A 659 -1.06 -39.78 -18.60
C GLY A 659 -1.93 -38.58 -19.02
N SER A 660 -1.37 -37.40 -19.29
CA SER A 660 -2.14 -36.27 -19.80
C SER A 660 -2.63 -36.54 -21.23
N ILE A 661 -3.89 -36.20 -21.52
CA ILE A 661 -4.47 -36.29 -22.87
C ILE A 661 -4.65 -34.88 -23.41
N ILE A 662 -4.04 -34.62 -24.57
CA ILE A 662 -4.11 -33.33 -25.26
C ILE A 662 -4.74 -33.54 -26.64
N SER A 663 -5.72 -32.71 -27.00
CA SER A 663 -6.28 -32.68 -28.35
C SER A 663 -6.32 -31.25 -28.86
N VAL A 664 -5.82 -31.03 -30.08
CA VAL A 664 -5.87 -29.73 -30.75
C VAL A 664 -6.94 -29.81 -31.83
N LEU A 665 -7.91 -28.90 -31.77
CA LEU A 665 -9.03 -28.82 -32.70
C LEU A 665 -8.99 -27.49 -33.43
N HIS A 666 -9.15 -27.54 -34.75
CA HIS A 666 -9.65 -26.39 -35.50
C HIS A 666 -11.14 -26.24 -35.18
N ASN A 667 -11.47 -25.21 -34.42
CA ASN A 667 -12.76 -25.10 -33.77
C ASN A 667 -13.60 -24.02 -34.46
N THR A 668 -14.67 -24.46 -35.12
CA THR A 668 -15.66 -23.62 -35.79
C THR A 668 -16.96 -23.49 -35.00
N ARG A 669 -17.01 -24.10 -33.80
CA ARG A 669 -18.12 -23.97 -32.86
C ARG A 669 -17.67 -22.95 -31.82
N ASP A 670 -18.49 -21.94 -31.57
CA ASP A 670 -18.19 -20.92 -30.55
C ASP A 670 -16.74 -20.37 -30.55
N PRO A 671 -16.17 -19.97 -31.71
CA PRO A 671 -14.82 -19.43 -31.76
C PRO A 671 -14.72 -18.12 -30.97
N ILE A 672 -13.54 -17.81 -30.42
CA ILE A 672 -13.31 -16.55 -29.71
C ILE A 672 -13.36 -15.33 -30.63
N TRP A 673 -13.12 -15.50 -31.93
CA TRP A 673 -13.31 -14.43 -32.91
C TRP A 673 -13.85 -15.00 -34.22
N SER A 674 -14.73 -14.24 -34.87
CA SER A 674 -15.24 -14.55 -36.21
C SER A 674 -15.78 -15.99 -36.40
N THR A 675 -15.09 -16.86 -37.13
CA THR A 675 -15.62 -18.13 -37.66
C THR A 675 -14.81 -19.36 -37.27
N ALA A 676 -13.57 -19.23 -36.82
CA ALA A 676 -12.74 -20.33 -36.35
C ALA A 676 -11.63 -19.88 -35.40
N ASP A 677 -11.22 -20.75 -34.49
CA ASP A 677 -10.01 -20.62 -33.68
C ASP A 677 -9.30 -21.97 -33.49
N ILE A 678 -8.20 -21.98 -32.74
CA ILE A 678 -7.57 -23.22 -32.26
C ILE A 678 -8.01 -23.47 -30.83
N LYS A 679 -8.67 -24.61 -30.59
CA LYS A 679 -9.04 -25.08 -29.25
C LYS A 679 -8.17 -26.26 -28.85
N VAL A 680 -7.34 -26.06 -27.84
CA VAL A 680 -6.53 -27.12 -27.21
C VAL A 680 -7.30 -27.62 -25.99
N ASN A 681 -7.74 -28.88 -25.99
CA ASN A 681 -8.38 -29.50 -24.83
C ASN A 681 -7.37 -30.34 -24.05
N PHE A 682 -7.52 -30.32 -22.74
CA PHE A 682 -6.64 -30.98 -21.80
C PHE A 682 -7.44 -31.88 -20.86
N ILE A 683 -6.91 -33.07 -20.60
CA ILE A 683 -7.32 -33.94 -19.49
C ILE A 683 -6.03 -34.26 -18.72
N TRP A 684 -5.92 -33.75 -17.51
CA TRP A 684 -4.80 -34.05 -16.62
C TRP A 684 -5.17 -35.22 -15.72
N ASN A 685 -4.35 -36.26 -15.72
CA ASN A 685 -4.47 -37.36 -14.78
C ASN A 685 -3.42 -37.20 -13.69
N GLN A 686 -3.78 -37.57 -12.47
CA GLN A 686 -2.87 -37.48 -11.34
C GLN A 686 -1.64 -38.38 -11.54
N ILE A 687 -0.47 -37.80 -11.35
CA ILE A 687 0.82 -38.47 -11.29
C ILE A 687 1.06 -38.87 -9.85
N LYS A 688 1.37 -40.16 -9.64
CA LYS A 688 1.72 -40.66 -8.30
C LYS A 688 3.21 -40.52 -8.08
N ASP A 689 3.66 -39.34 -7.69
CA ASP A 689 5.04 -39.10 -7.25
C ASP A 689 5.09 -38.41 -5.88
N GLN A 690 6.29 -37.97 -5.46
CA GLN A 690 6.48 -37.22 -4.21
C GLN A 690 6.56 -35.71 -4.45
N LYS A 691 6.33 -35.25 -5.68
CA LYS A 691 6.41 -33.84 -6.05
C LYS A 691 5.00 -33.26 -6.06
N VAL A 692 4.94 -31.95 -5.89
CA VAL A 692 3.70 -31.16 -5.94
C VAL A 692 3.70 -30.33 -7.21
N TYR A 693 2.52 -29.99 -7.73
CA TYR A 693 2.37 -29.28 -9.01
C TYR A 693 2.99 -30.04 -10.21
N SER A 694 2.88 -31.38 -10.19
CA SER A 694 3.57 -32.25 -11.12
C SER A 694 2.93 -32.25 -12.51
N GLU A 695 1.63 -32.00 -12.62
CA GLU A 695 0.86 -32.11 -13.85
C GLU A 695 0.88 -30.85 -14.71
N TRP A 696 1.16 -31.02 -16.00
CA TRP A 696 1.14 -29.94 -16.97
C TRP A 696 0.90 -30.51 -18.36
N ALA A 697 0.30 -29.70 -19.22
CA ALA A 697 0.05 -30.08 -20.60
C ALA A 697 0.12 -28.86 -21.50
N GLY A 698 0.47 -29.06 -22.75
CA GLY A 698 0.66 -27.97 -23.68
C GLY A 698 0.61 -28.38 -25.14
N ALA A 699 0.60 -27.36 -25.98
CA ALA A 699 0.73 -27.48 -27.41
C ALA A 699 1.62 -26.36 -27.96
N THR A 700 2.36 -26.68 -29.01
CA THR A 700 3.10 -25.71 -29.82
C THR A 700 2.39 -25.55 -31.14
N LEU A 701 2.10 -24.32 -31.52
CA LEU A 701 1.68 -23.96 -32.88
C LEU A 701 2.96 -23.65 -33.65
N GLU A 702 3.18 -24.36 -34.76
CA GLU A 702 4.47 -24.43 -35.43
C GLU A 702 4.53 -23.53 -36.65
N PHE A 703 5.74 -23.07 -36.98
CA PHE A 703 6.06 -22.59 -38.31
C PHE A 703 6.32 -23.79 -39.23
N LYS A 704 6.08 -23.63 -40.54
CA LYS A 704 6.38 -24.69 -41.52
C LYS A 704 7.88 -24.96 -41.62
N GLU A 705 8.67 -23.90 -41.48
CA GLU A 705 10.13 -23.88 -41.36
C GLU A 705 10.48 -22.95 -40.21
N THR A 706 11.68 -23.06 -39.63
CA THR A 706 12.09 -22.17 -38.52
C THR A 706 12.02 -20.68 -38.91
N ALA A 707 11.58 -19.83 -37.98
CA ALA A 707 11.54 -18.38 -38.14
C ALA A 707 12.67 -17.68 -37.36
N ASP A 708 13.11 -16.53 -37.88
CA ASP A 708 14.02 -15.61 -37.19
C ASP A 708 13.21 -14.52 -36.46
N LEU A 709 13.26 -14.56 -35.13
CA LEU A 709 12.52 -13.69 -34.22
C LEU A 709 13.43 -12.71 -33.45
N ARG A 710 14.69 -12.53 -33.85
CA ARG A 710 15.65 -11.67 -33.11
C ARG A 710 15.22 -10.22 -32.96
N ASN A 711 14.46 -9.69 -33.92
CA ASN A 711 13.97 -8.32 -33.90
C ASN A 711 12.52 -8.21 -33.39
N LEU A 712 11.96 -9.28 -32.83
CA LEU A 712 10.62 -9.28 -32.30
C LEU A 712 10.53 -8.30 -31.12
N LYS A 713 9.51 -7.46 -31.10
CA LYS A 713 9.16 -6.58 -29.98
C LYS A 713 8.12 -7.22 -29.08
N SER A 714 7.08 -7.80 -29.68
CA SER A 714 6.03 -8.50 -28.94
C SER A 714 5.24 -9.47 -29.82
N ILE A 715 4.49 -10.36 -29.16
CA ILE A 715 3.47 -11.20 -29.79
C ILE A 715 2.11 -10.79 -29.22
N GLN A 716 1.19 -10.39 -30.08
CA GLN A 716 -0.21 -10.21 -29.70
C GLN A 716 -0.96 -11.51 -29.96
N VAL A 717 -1.75 -11.97 -28.99
CA VAL A 717 -2.52 -13.21 -29.10
C VAL A 717 -3.86 -13.07 -28.38
N ASN A 718 -4.95 -13.49 -29.03
CA ASN A 718 -6.27 -13.56 -28.41
C ASN A 718 -6.42 -14.92 -27.73
N LEU A 719 -6.72 -14.91 -26.43
CA LEU A 719 -6.82 -16.13 -25.62
C LEU A 719 -8.11 -16.14 -24.80
N SER A 720 -8.65 -17.34 -24.59
CA SER A 720 -9.61 -17.62 -23.52
C SER A 720 -9.47 -19.07 -23.04
N SER A 721 -10.01 -19.37 -21.86
CA SER A 721 -9.93 -20.67 -21.21
C SER A 721 -11.29 -21.04 -20.60
N ASP A 722 -11.46 -22.28 -20.17
CA ASP A 722 -12.65 -22.73 -19.44
C ASP A 722 -12.77 -22.12 -18.04
N SER A 723 -11.67 -21.63 -17.47
CA SER A 723 -11.53 -21.14 -16.09
C SER A 723 -10.25 -20.31 -15.96
N GLN A 724 -10.03 -19.68 -14.79
CA GLN A 724 -8.75 -19.06 -14.51
C GLN A 724 -7.67 -20.14 -14.43
N ARG A 725 -6.69 -20.12 -15.33
CA ARG A 725 -5.56 -21.06 -15.34
C ARG A 725 -4.24 -20.33 -15.43
N TYR A 726 -3.21 -20.88 -14.80
CA TYR A 726 -1.83 -20.50 -15.11
C TYR A 726 -1.53 -20.86 -16.56
N LEU A 727 -0.91 -19.92 -17.27
CA LEU A 727 -0.41 -20.13 -18.61
C LEU A 727 1.07 -19.72 -18.68
N TYR A 728 1.87 -20.59 -19.27
CA TYR A 728 3.23 -20.27 -19.69
C TYR A 728 3.30 -20.33 -21.21
N ALA A 729 3.35 -19.16 -21.85
CA ALA A 729 3.57 -19.06 -23.29
C ALA A 729 5.08 -18.96 -23.55
N PHE A 730 5.62 -19.65 -24.56
CA PHE A 730 7.07 -19.67 -24.79
C PHE A 730 7.44 -19.71 -26.27
N ILE A 731 8.66 -19.28 -26.57
CA ILE A 731 9.24 -19.44 -27.91
C ILE A 731 9.75 -20.86 -28.04
N ALA A 732 9.13 -21.66 -28.92
CA ALA A 732 9.54 -23.04 -29.14
C ALA A 732 10.83 -23.08 -29.98
N SER A 733 11.85 -23.81 -29.53
CA SER A 733 13.07 -24.05 -30.32
C SER A 733 13.79 -25.36 -29.96
N GLN A 734 14.20 -26.12 -30.97
CA GLN A 734 15.09 -27.29 -30.84
C GLN A 734 16.45 -26.94 -30.23
N VAL A 735 16.83 -25.65 -30.20
CA VAL A 735 18.05 -25.18 -29.52
C VAL A 735 18.04 -25.59 -28.04
N TYR A 736 16.90 -25.50 -27.36
CA TYR A 736 16.79 -25.86 -25.94
C TYR A 736 17.07 -27.34 -25.73
N THR A 737 16.35 -28.22 -26.46
CA THR A 737 16.51 -29.67 -26.35
C THR A 737 17.93 -30.12 -26.70
N ARG A 738 18.56 -29.54 -27.73
CA ARG A 738 19.94 -29.87 -28.13
C ARG A 738 20.99 -29.49 -27.08
N ASN A 739 20.68 -28.52 -26.22
CA ASN A 739 21.55 -28.07 -25.14
C ASN A 739 21.11 -28.63 -23.77
N ASN A 740 20.22 -29.63 -23.75
CA ASN A 740 19.68 -30.24 -22.53
C ASN A 740 19.03 -29.22 -21.56
N ALA A 741 18.46 -28.13 -22.10
CA ALA A 741 17.66 -27.22 -21.29
C ALA A 741 16.33 -27.88 -20.92
N ASP A 742 15.93 -27.73 -19.68
CA ASP A 742 14.73 -28.32 -19.08
C ASP A 742 13.48 -27.45 -19.25
N ALA A 743 13.65 -26.21 -19.74
CA ALA A 743 12.56 -25.32 -20.12
C ALA A 743 12.96 -24.40 -21.28
N GLN A 744 12.02 -23.55 -21.70
CA GLN A 744 12.18 -22.61 -22.80
C GLN A 744 11.82 -21.21 -22.32
N TYR A 745 12.43 -20.16 -22.87
CA TYR A 745 12.12 -18.78 -22.49
C TYR A 745 10.72 -18.38 -22.93
N GLY A 746 10.05 -17.61 -22.08
CA GLY A 746 8.64 -17.29 -22.26
C GLY A 746 8.09 -16.29 -21.26
N TRP A 747 6.77 -16.32 -21.13
CA TRP A 747 5.94 -15.41 -20.36
C TRP A 747 4.97 -16.18 -19.49
N ARG A 748 4.82 -15.75 -18.24
CA ARG A 748 3.84 -16.28 -17.29
C ARG A 748 2.72 -15.28 -17.10
N PHE A 749 1.48 -15.74 -17.17
CA PHE A 749 0.29 -14.95 -16.88
C PHE A 749 -0.90 -15.89 -16.61
N TYR A 750 -2.05 -15.31 -16.30
CA TYR A 750 -3.29 -16.06 -16.18
C TYR A 750 -4.17 -15.86 -17.42
N VAL A 751 -4.83 -16.93 -17.83
CA VAL A 751 -5.92 -16.91 -18.82
C VAL A 751 -7.23 -17.20 -18.12
N THR A 752 -8.33 -16.60 -18.59
CA THR A 752 -9.66 -16.76 -17.96
C THR A 752 -10.73 -17.08 -19.00
N LYS A 753 -11.99 -17.20 -18.58
CA LYS A 753 -13.16 -17.30 -19.47
C LYS A 753 -13.35 -16.06 -20.33
N GLU A 754 -12.91 -14.90 -19.85
CA GLU A 754 -13.00 -13.66 -20.59
C GLU A 754 -11.99 -13.69 -21.74
N GLN A 755 -12.49 -13.49 -22.96
CA GLN A 755 -11.66 -13.32 -24.13
C GLN A 755 -10.84 -12.04 -24.01
N LYS A 756 -9.51 -12.16 -24.09
CA LYS A 756 -8.59 -11.02 -23.99
C LYS A 756 -7.47 -11.14 -25.01
N ILE A 757 -7.02 -9.98 -25.49
CA ILE A 757 -5.79 -9.85 -26.25
C ILE A 757 -4.64 -9.67 -25.25
N TYR A 758 -3.68 -10.58 -25.30
CA TYR A 758 -2.46 -10.53 -24.52
C TYR A 758 -1.33 -10.02 -25.40
N SER A 759 -0.49 -9.14 -24.85
CA SER A 759 0.74 -8.68 -25.50
C SER A 759 1.95 -9.26 -24.78
N LEU A 760 2.54 -10.29 -25.38
CA LEU A 760 3.75 -10.96 -24.90
C LEU A 760 4.97 -10.13 -25.29
N ASP A 761 5.35 -9.17 -24.43
CA ASP A 761 6.42 -8.22 -24.71
C ASP A 761 7.81 -8.86 -24.50
N MET A 762 8.68 -8.77 -25.51
CA MET A 762 10.03 -9.34 -25.44
C MET A 762 10.89 -8.68 -24.36
N SER A 763 10.56 -7.46 -23.95
CA SER A 763 11.23 -6.81 -22.83
C SER A 763 10.99 -7.51 -21.49
N ILE A 764 10.01 -8.41 -21.36
CA ILE A 764 9.72 -9.16 -20.12
C ILE A 764 9.84 -10.68 -20.26
N ILE A 765 10.32 -11.17 -21.40
CA ILE A 765 10.59 -12.60 -21.56
C ILE A 765 11.62 -13.06 -20.53
N ASP A 766 11.40 -14.24 -19.93
CA ASP A 766 12.31 -14.80 -18.93
C ASP A 766 12.38 -16.33 -19.00
N TYR A 767 13.47 -16.87 -18.46
CA TYR A 767 13.60 -18.30 -18.20
C TYR A 767 12.77 -18.63 -16.95
N PRO A 768 11.92 -19.68 -16.97
CA PRO A 768 10.98 -19.89 -15.89
C PRO A 768 11.69 -20.27 -14.59
N ASP A 769 11.17 -19.79 -13.46
CA ASP A 769 11.74 -20.01 -12.11
C ASP A 769 11.72 -21.48 -11.65
N PHE A 770 10.84 -22.31 -12.22
CA PHE A 770 10.74 -23.74 -11.96
C PHE A 770 11.83 -24.55 -12.65
N ALA A 771 12.56 -23.96 -13.60
CA ALA A 771 13.58 -24.61 -14.38
C ALA A 771 14.98 -24.51 -13.73
N ASP A 772 15.89 -25.37 -14.17
CA ASP A 772 17.23 -25.47 -13.59
C ASP A 772 17.97 -24.14 -13.76
N PRO A 773 18.36 -23.47 -12.64
CA PRO A 773 19.18 -22.27 -12.65
C PRO A 773 20.44 -22.35 -13.52
N LYS A 774 20.97 -23.55 -13.75
CA LYS A 774 22.25 -23.83 -14.38
C LYS A 774 22.18 -24.01 -15.89
N ASN A 775 21.00 -23.85 -16.50
CA ASN A 775 20.80 -23.89 -17.96
C ASN A 775 20.74 -22.50 -18.64
N PRO A 776 21.62 -21.50 -18.36
CA PRO A 776 21.35 -20.15 -18.81
C PRO A 776 21.71 -19.91 -20.30
N ASP A 777 21.05 -18.90 -20.85
CA ASP A 777 21.48 -18.08 -21.98
C ASP A 777 21.39 -18.71 -23.38
N LEU A 778 20.23 -19.28 -23.69
CA LEU A 778 19.92 -19.84 -25.00
C LEU A 778 18.95 -18.98 -25.82
N LEU A 779 18.43 -17.90 -25.24
CA LEU A 779 17.37 -17.09 -25.86
C LEU A 779 17.77 -16.57 -27.25
N ASP A 780 18.94 -15.91 -27.37
CA ASP A 780 19.39 -15.36 -28.65
C ASP A 780 19.52 -16.44 -29.74
N SER A 781 20.05 -17.61 -29.37
CA SER A 781 20.18 -18.74 -30.29
C SER A 781 18.82 -19.34 -30.67
N ALA A 782 17.90 -19.43 -29.72
CA ALA A 782 16.54 -19.90 -29.95
C ALA A 782 15.76 -18.94 -30.85
N LEU A 783 15.95 -17.63 -30.72
CA LEU A 783 15.30 -16.62 -31.57
C LEU A 783 15.77 -16.69 -33.03
N VAL A 784 16.99 -17.15 -33.31
CA VAL A 784 17.46 -17.34 -34.71
C VAL A 784 16.70 -18.48 -35.40
N LYS A 785 16.27 -19.49 -34.63
CA LYS A 785 15.62 -20.71 -35.14
C LYS A 785 14.43 -21.08 -34.26
N ALA A 786 13.40 -20.24 -34.30
CA ALA A 786 12.15 -20.51 -33.61
C ALA A 786 11.31 -21.50 -34.42
N ASP A 787 10.88 -22.59 -33.80
CA ASP A 787 10.03 -23.61 -34.40
C ASP A 787 8.54 -23.24 -34.27
N GLY A 788 8.18 -22.38 -33.33
CA GLY A 788 6.79 -21.99 -33.11
C GLY A 788 6.56 -21.23 -31.82
N ILE A 789 5.29 -21.14 -31.42
CA ILE A 789 4.86 -20.59 -30.12
C ILE A 789 4.15 -21.68 -29.34
N GLY A 790 4.65 -21.95 -28.14
CA GLY A 790 4.10 -22.96 -27.24
C GLY A 790 3.27 -22.35 -26.13
N PHE A 791 2.29 -23.12 -25.66
CA PHE A 791 1.44 -22.78 -24.53
C PHE A 791 1.39 -23.99 -23.59
N ILE A 792 1.81 -23.80 -22.34
CA ILE A 792 1.64 -24.76 -21.24
C ILE A 792 0.57 -24.23 -20.30
N THR A 793 -0.37 -25.09 -19.94
CA THR A 793 -1.31 -24.84 -18.86
C THR A 793 -1.34 -26.01 -17.87
N TYR A 794 -1.92 -25.73 -16.72
CA TYR A 794 -1.85 -26.55 -15.52
C TYR A 794 -3.28 -26.83 -15.02
N PRO A 795 -3.50 -27.97 -14.34
CA PRO A 795 -4.77 -28.23 -13.68
C PRO A 795 -4.95 -27.31 -12.46
N HIS A 796 -6.13 -27.37 -11.86
CA HIS A 796 -6.38 -26.72 -10.58
C HIS A 796 -5.77 -27.51 -9.43
N TYR A 797 -5.04 -26.81 -8.57
CA TYR A 797 -4.35 -27.37 -7.43
C TYR A 797 -4.91 -26.84 -6.12
N ASP A 798 -4.93 -27.68 -5.09
CA ASP A 798 -5.15 -27.24 -3.72
C ASP A 798 -3.88 -26.58 -3.13
N ASP A 799 -3.97 -26.11 -1.88
CA ASP A 799 -2.84 -25.53 -1.15
C ASP A 799 -1.70 -26.54 -0.87
N GLY A 800 -1.99 -27.83 -1.03
CA GLY A 800 -1.03 -28.93 -0.99
C GLY A 800 -0.23 -29.04 -2.29
N GLY A 801 -0.71 -28.46 -3.39
CA GLY A 801 -0.18 -28.65 -4.73
C GLY A 801 -0.62 -29.97 -5.36
N GLU A 802 -1.69 -30.57 -4.84
CA GLU A 802 -2.36 -31.75 -5.41
C GLU A 802 -3.56 -31.31 -6.24
N MET A 803 -3.92 -32.09 -7.26
CA MET A 803 -5.06 -31.79 -8.12
C MET A 803 -6.39 -31.79 -7.34
N ILE A 804 -7.18 -30.72 -7.47
CA ILE A 804 -8.49 -30.60 -6.82
C ILE A 804 -9.49 -31.64 -7.36
N SER A 805 -9.41 -31.91 -8.67
CA SER A 805 -10.24 -32.87 -9.41
C SER A 805 -9.34 -33.87 -10.13
N VAL A 806 -9.69 -35.16 -10.09
CA VAL A 806 -8.94 -36.21 -10.79
C VAL A 806 -9.89 -37.03 -11.68
N PRO A 807 -9.80 -36.93 -13.02
CA PRO A 807 -8.98 -35.97 -13.76
C PRO A 807 -9.52 -34.53 -13.66
N ASP A 808 -8.65 -33.55 -13.80
CA ASP A 808 -9.05 -32.18 -14.14
C ASP A 808 -9.13 -32.07 -15.67
N THR A 809 -10.07 -31.28 -16.16
CA THR A 809 -10.28 -31.09 -17.60
C THR A 809 -10.45 -29.62 -17.91
N GLY A 810 -9.92 -29.18 -19.04
CA GLY A 810 -10.02 -27.79 -19.46
C GLY A 810 -9.73 -27.57 -20.93
N PHE A 811 -9.76 -26.32 -21.36
CA PHE A 811 -9.33 -25.95 -22.70
C PHE A 811 -8.66 -24.57 -22.72
N LEU A 812 -7.84 -24.36 -23.75
CA LEU A 812 -7.31 -23.07 -24.16
C LEU A 812 -7.77 -22.81 -25.60
N LYS A 813 -8.44 -21.68 -25.82
CA LYS A 813 -8.71 -21.16 -27.16
C LYS A 813 -7.65 -20.13 -27.52
N VAL A 814 -7.08 -20.26 -28.70
CA VAL A 814 -5.99 -19.43 -29.23
C VAL A 814 -6.38 -18.93 -30.60
N ASP A 815 -6.28 -17.62 -30.81
CA ASP A 815 -6.58 -16.99 -32.08
C ASP A 815 -5.80 -15.69 -32.29
N ASN A 816 -5.82 -15.18 -33.52
CA ASN A 816 -5.27 -13.90 -33.94
C ASN A 816 -3.83 -13.64 -33.48
N ILE A 817 -2.93 -14.62 -33.65
CA ILE A 817 -1.53 -14.46 -33.30
C ILE A 817 -0.87 -13.49 -34.28
N LYS A 818 -0.28 -12.42 -33.77
CA LYS A 818 0.41 -11.38 -34.55
C LYS A 818 1.79 -11.12 -33.97
N PHE A 819 2.80 -11.24 -34.83
CA PHE A 819 4.18 -10.92 -34.49
C PHE A 819 4.46 -9.44 -34.80
N VAL A 820 4.96 -8.70 -33.81
CA VAL A 820 5.25 -7.26 -33.93
C VAL A 820 6.76 -7.08 -33.89
N PHE A 821 7.37 -6.64 -34.99
CA PHE A 821 8.81 -6.41 -35.15
C PHE A 821 9.18 -4.93 -35.05
#